data_AF-A0A0N4UB75-F1
#
_entry.id   AF-A0A0N4UB75-F1
#
_cell.length_a   1.000
_cell.length_b   1.000
_cell.length_c   1.000
_cell.angle_alpha   90.00
_cell.angle_beta   90.00
_cell.angle_gamma   90.00
#
_symmetry.space_group_name_H-M   'P 1'
#
loop_
_entity.id
_entity.type
_entity.pdbx_description
1 polymer ?
#
loop_
_entity_poly.entity_id
_entity_poly.type
_entity_poly.pdbx_seq_one_letter_code
_entity_poly.pdbx_strand_id
1 'polypeptide(L)'
;MLYNDQMIIWKWKFRRREWRKEFSDVKCDRIEVLLDPLTPRSKYRESRSNNERTLGNDSSVDFVDPLGATKDDSFETTIKLSESWISKSRQKQEPILVNTLEKKSDNLIVMDEEIPDFIPWSVKRNEILREFPAKEKSSPPSKTFFNIPSITVGGRAAHRLEQLEDSSGSKRLAELSREEYVENINELKKKLLIAWENEKKIESVKIIIELSRILSSTAAPNFYPNQFVLVTDILDLFGNLVFERLRTKASKERIELGQSPLPKCFTVADVPETTKETAKNWFCKVGDIMELLPRFYVETSIIGCILFLDADSLAINLIRLSGIPLSISHPLIASYARAYLCRVAMRLLPLNRAPHWKCLNDWMQSFVVQPATLLIPAMEWILQCVTYKAVSYDDLRRIWEYCKMSEKRQIIVRSFLNAVSPIYLNEHCLEACKIVTSGDEISAQELCIFGKRLLMSETPEDARKVILKNVWRRVLKLALISEFVDCTIVWIEFTARYFSINELGIMLDILIKKISTEKVRSSFNFQFSLFSIGILLRSKHEAFSDSLIIIVEKIVLHQKNVANLFTLEQFSSLISLFRSDGGRAKCSTIILTAFVNHHPIKFSDNFQLGYQILGLCKFLHNSLNATSSEEERQTVSFIIQCALDRFDLNSDPERALNFLVDCRATLSNIDELISYLVNRVCALGFLVVQNQERVRNAAELLRACIANAFITTASLSTPMCINLYVHIGLLALSANSLPQVDAIVKTAIELLASCQDINPMTYRSMASNFLGFLVVVPDSPEKPPLYMFNGFLNAVVRFPWHNYPLEHARLLIDCIYYLSAIGQVELPYHIREVQSNDSIYGNNEKYNEAIVEKVEIIMGRYEELYNENILKYPLISIELLETILVIGNVEKLSSLILELFSKPVEKMELVRRNAIFERIKLLSKRKPAVAQLIKEILTVLNVGFREYFRNIYKTIVCIDSVLKLIVECCFYQQCEYHGYMLIRLKSSTSWIQFLYFNKKKLIIDR
;
A
#
# COMPACT_ATOMS: atom_id res chain seq x y z
N MET A 1 21.74 7.38 53.62
CA MET A 1 22.72 6.27 53.71
C MET A 1 22.07 5.11 52.99
N LEU A 2 22.51 4.81 51.77
CA LEU A 2 21.65 4.12 50.80
C LEU A 2 21.71 2.60 50.85
N TYR A 3 22.66 1.98 51.54
CA TYR A 3 22.82 0.52 51.60
C TYR A 3 23.44 0.13 52.95
N ASN A 4 23.05 -1.03 53.50
CA ASN A 4 23.44 -1.46 54.83
C ASN A 4 24.77 -2.23 54.75
N ASP A 5 25.91 -1.56 55.02
CA ASP A 5 27.25 -2.09 54.75
C ASP A 5 27.68 -3.30 55.60
N GLN A 6 26.88 -3.74 56.58
CA GLN A 6 27.43 -4.55 57.68
C GLN A 6 27.66 -6.05 57.43
N MET A 7 27.28 -6.66 56.30
CA MET A 7 27.64 -8.06 56.00
C MET A 7 27.64 -8.39 54.50
N ILE A 8 28.42 -7.69 53.67
CA ILE A 8 28.57 -8.08 52.25
C ILE A 8 29.45 -9.33 52.17
N ILE A 9 28.84 -10.49 51.93
CA ILE A 9 29.54 -11.78 51.79
C ILE A 9 30.16 -11.86 50.39
N TRP A 10 29.44 -11.35 49.39
CA TRP A 10 29.81 -11.47 47.98
C TRP A 10 30.82 -10.39 47.53
N LYS A 11 32.11 -10.66 47.74
CA LYS A 11 33.19 -9.79 47.28
C LYS A 11 33.57 -10.06 45.82
N TRP A 12 33.02 -9.28 44.91
CA TRP A 12 33.33 -9.41 43.49
C TRP A 12 34.80 -9.13 43.17
N LYS A 13 35.35 -9.87 42.19
CA LYS A 13 36.73 -9.75 41.73
C LYS A 13 36.76 -9.75 40.22
N PHE A 14 37.15 -8.64 39.63
CA PHE A 14 37.27 -8.50 38.18
C PHE A 14 38.41 -9.37 37.62
N ARG A 15 38.19 -9.87 36.42
CA ARG A 15 39.25 -10.36 35.56
C ARG A 15 39.99 -9.17 34.94
N ARG A 16 41.31 -9.18 34.98
CA ARG A 16 42.15 -8.23 34.22
C ARG A 16 42.05 -8.59 32.74
N ARG A 17 41.68 -7.61 31.91
CA ARG A 17 41.53 -7.75 30.45
C ARG A 17 42.81 -7.26 29.77
N GLU A 18 43.25 -7.98 28.76
CA GLU A 18 44.31 -7.53 27.84
C GLU A 18 43.71 -7.47 26.45
N TRP A 19 43.03 -6.35 26.14
CA TRP A 19 42.18 -6.21 24.95
C TRP A 19 42.88 -6.62 23.66
N ARG A 20 44.15 -6.23 23.48
CA ARG A 20 44.95 -6.60 22.29
C ARG A 20 45.15 -8.11 22.14
N LYS A 21 45.46 -8.83 23.24
CA LYS A 21 45.63 -10.30 23.21
C LYS A 21 44.30 -11.01 23.01
N GLU A 22 43.25 -10.55 23.67
CA GLU A 22 41.92 -11.12 23.51
C GLU A 22 41.39 -10.91 22.08
N PHE A 23 41.67 -9.75 21.48
CA PHE A 23 41.31 -9.49 20.08
C PHE A 23 42.09 -10.40 19.11
N SER A 24 43.36 -10.75 19.40
CA SER A 24 44.11 -11.73 18.60
C SER A 24 43.60 -13.16 18.77
N ASP A 25 43.17 -13.55 19.99
CA ASP A 25 42.62 -14.89 20.25
C ASP A 25 41.25 -15.11 19.58
N VAL A 26 40.51 -14.03 19.30
CA VAL A 26 39.16 -14.05 18.69
C VAL A 26 39.20 -13.72 17.19
N LYS A 27 40.38 -13.50 16.59
CA LYS A 27 40.48 -13.35 15.13
C LYS A 27 40.02 -14.63 14.44
N CYS A 28 38.78 -14.66 13.98
CA CYS A 28 38.34 -15.58 12.95
C CYS A 28 39.06 -15.26 11.64
N ASP A 29 39.30 -16.27 10.82
CA ASP A 29 39.75 -16.09 9.45
C ASP A 29 38.81 -15.11 8.73
N ARG A 30 39.38 -13.98 8.29
CA ARG A 30 38.64 -12.97 7.53
C ARG A 30 38.90 -13.24 6.06
N ILE A 31 37.85 -13.54 5.31
CA ILE A 31 37.89 -13.48 3.85
C ILE A 31 37.86 -12.00 3.48
N GLU A 32 38.74 -11.59 2.57
CA GLU A 32 38.78 -10.22 2.07
C GLU A 32 37.46 -9.92 1.34
N VAL A 33 36.69 -8.97 1.86
CA VAL A 33 35.48 -8.48 1.19
C VAL A 33 35.93 -7.63 0.01
N LEU A 34 35.97 -8.24 -1.18
CA LEU A 34 36.45 -7.59 -2.41
C LEU A 34 35.58 -6.40 -2.84
N LEU A 35 34.31 -6.32 -2.40
CA LEU A 35 33.41 -5.20 -2.63
C LEU A 35 32.53 -4.94 -1.40
N ASP A 36 32.53 -3.70 -0.91
CA ASP A 36 31.61 -3.25 0.13
C ASP A 36 30.15 -3.32 -0.39
N PRO A 37 29.21 -3.95 0.33
CA PRO A 37 27.80 -4.08 -0.09
C PRO A 37 27.09 -2.73 -0.28
N LEU A 38 27.58 -1.64 0.30
CA LEU A 38 27.05 -0.29 0.12
C LEU A 38 27.64 0.45 -1.10
N THR A 39 28.55 -0.19 -1.84
CA THR A 39 29.12 0.42 -3.04
C THR A 39 28.06 0.55 -4.12
N PRO A 40 27.79 1.76 -4.65
CA PRO A 40 26.78 1.94 -5.69
C PRO A 40 27.10 1.12 -6.95
N ARG A 41 26.07 0.50 -7.54
CA ARG A 41 26.19 -0.36 -8.75
C ARG A 41 26.91 0.29 -9.93
N SER A 42 26.99 1.62 -10.02
CA SER A 42 27.78 2.28 -11.06
C SER A 42 29.28 1.97 -10.96
N LYS A 43 29.83 1.82 -9.75
CA LYS A 43 31.24 1.49 -9.53
C LYS A 43 31.57 0.00 -9.66
N TYR A 44 30.56 -0.87 -9.73
CA TYR A 44 30.75 -2.32 -9.95
C TYR A 44 31.45 -2.64 -11.27
N ARG A 45 31.25 -1.81 -12.31
CA ARG A 45 31.88 -2.03 -13.63
C ARG A 45 33.34 -1.64 -13.67
N GLU A 46 33.76 -0.62 -12.91
CA GLU A 46 35.14 -0.15 -12.89
C GLU A 46 36.07 -1.06 -12.07
N SER A 47 35.57 -1.68 -11.00
CA SER A 47 36.40 -2.54 -10.14
C SER A 47 36.68 -3.91 -10.76
N ARG A 48 35.78 -4.46 -11.60
CA ARG A 48 36.01 -5.74 -12.28
C ARG A 48 37.22 -5.69 -13.22
N SER A 49 37.46 -4.58 -13.92
CA SER A 49 38.60 -4.50 -14.85
C SER A 49 39.97 -4.49 -14.17
N ASN A 50 40.05 -4.16 -12.87
CA ASN A 50 41.33 -4.11 -12.16
C ASN A 50 41.70 -5.42 -11.45
N ASN A 51 40.72 -6.27 -11.09
CA ASN A 51 40.98 -7.43 -10.23
C ASN A 51 41.29 -8.75 -10.97
N GLU A 52 41.17 -8.82 -12.29
CA GLU A 52 41.54 -10.03 -13.05
C GLU A 52 43.06 -10.30 -13.10
N ARG A 53 43.91 -9.39 -12.62
CA ARG A 53 45.38 -9.56 -12.69
C ARG A 53 46.04 -10.19 -11.45
N THR A 54 45.31 -10.51 -10.39
CA THR A 54 45.93 -10.98 -9.13
C THR A 54 45.44 -12.32 -8.59
N LEU A 55 44.68 -13.11 -9.37
CA LEU A 55 44.30 -14.47 -8.97
C LEU A 55 45.45 -15.46 -9.19
N GLY A 56 46.40 -15.47 -8.25
CA GLY A 56 47.29 -16.60 -8.02
C GLY A 56 46.55 -17.74 -7.32
N ASN A 57 46.81 -18.97 -7.76
CA ASN A 57 46.32 -20.23 -7.19
C ASN A 57 46.38 -20.23 -5.65
N ASP A 58 45.24 -20.14 -4.98
CA ASP A 58 45.15 -20.61 -3.61
C ASP A 58 43.81 -21.30 -3.34
N SER A 59 43.91 -22.32 -2.51
CA SER A 59 43.00 -23.43 -2.23
C SER A 59 41.49 -23.12 -2.22
N SER A 60 40.72 -24.11 -2.67
CA SER A 60 39.26 -24.17 -2.65
C SER A 60 38.67 -23.97 -1.24
N VAL A 61 38.25 -22.76 -0.90
CA VAL A 61 37.46 -22.49 0.32
C VAL A 61 35.99 -22.46 -0.05
N ASP A 62 35.23 -23.41 0.49
CA ASP A 62 33.82 -23.70 0.18
C ASP A 62 32.85 -22.83 1.01
N PHE A 63 33.18 -21.54 1.20
CA PHE A 63 32.33 -20.59 1.93
C PHE A 63 31.75 -19.54 0.99
N VAL A 64 30.43 -19.60 0.84
CA VAL A 64 29.64 -18.66 0.04
C VAL A 64 29.23 -17.49 0.93
N ASP A 65 29.69 -16.28 0.59
CA ASP A 65 29.27 -15.05 1.26
C ASP A 65 27.79 -14.76 0.96
N PRO A 66 26.89 -14.75 1.97
CA PRO A 66 25.48 -14.48 1.75
C PRO A 66 25.18 -13.01 1.40
N LEU A 67 26.13 -12.09 1.59
CA LEU A 67 26.00 -10.66 1.27
C LEU A 67 26.82 -10.26 0.04
N GLY A 68 27.82 -11.05 -0.32
CA GLY A 68 28.59 -10.91 -1.54
C GLY A 68 27.80 -11.46 -2.72
N ALA A 69 27.53 -10.63 -3.73
CA ALA A 69 26.81 -11.04 -4.93
C ALA A 69 27.51 -12.24 -5.60
N THR A 70 26.90 -13.41 -5.43
CA THR A 70 27.32 -14.67 -6.04
C THR A 70 27.08 -14.68 -7.55
N LYS A 71 27.79 -15.58 -8.24
CA LYS A 71 27.76 -15.82 -9.68
C LYS A 71 26.37 -15.69 -10.33
N ASP A 72 26.35 -14.96 -11.44
CA ASP A 72 25.37 -14.96 -12.52
C ASP A 72 23.90 -15.01 -12.10
N ASP A 73 23.43 -13.95 -11.45
CA ASP A 73 21.99 -13.63 -11.45
C ASP A 73 21.58 -13.16 -12.87
N SER A 74 21.46 -14.12 -13.78
CA SER A 74 20.53 -14.06 -14.91
C SER A 74 19.09 -14.36 -14.48
N PHE A 75 18.80 -14.27 -13.18
CA PHE A 75 17.46 -14.28 -12.66
C PHE A 75 17.11 -12.87 -12.21
N GLU A 76 16.11 -12.31 -12.88
CA GLU A 76 15.44 -11.05 -12.55
C GLU A 76 14.79 -11.14 -11.16
N THR A 77 15.60 -11.21 -10.11
CA THR A 77 15.11 -11.05 -8.75
C THR A 77 14.94 -9.55 -8.57
N THR A 78 13.75 -9.08 -8.96
CA THR A 78 13.23 -7.78 -8.59
C THR A 78 13.32 -7.72 -7.06
N ILE A 79 14.40 -7.11 -6.55
CA ILE A 79 14.52 -6.77 -5.14
C ILE A 79 13.33 -5.88 -4.88
N LYS A 80 12.29 -6.47 -4.31
CA LYS A 80 11.20 -5.76 -3.64
C LYS A 80 11.86 -5.08 -2.45
N LEU A 81 12.53 -3.95 -2.71
CA LEU A 81 12.58 -2.86 -1.75
C LEU A 81 11.16 -2.80 -1.24
N SER A 82 10.98 -3.14 0.04
CA SER A 82 9.70 -3.09 0.72
C SER A 82 9.05 -1.81 0.25
N GLU A 83 8.04 -1.93 -0.63
CA GLU A 83 7.39 -0.79 -1.24
C GLU A 83 6.93 0.02 -0.04
N SER A 84 7.68 1.09 0.21
CA SER A 84 7.49 1.94 1.36
C SER A 84 6.04 2.35 1.34
N TRP A 85 5.46 2.47 2.53
CA TRP A 85 4.06 2.83 2.83
C TRP A 85 3.44 3.91 1.93
N ILE A 86 4.25 4.68 1.23
CA ILE A 86 3.93 5.71 0.24
C ILE A 86 3.30 5.16 -1.07
N SER A 87 3.63 3.94 -1.54
CA SER A 87 3.11 3.44 -2.84
C SER A 87 1.69 2.88 -2.80
N LYS A 88 1.04 2.83 -1.64
CA LYS A 88 -0.36 2.40 -1.52
C LYS A 88 -1.36 3.51 -1.91
N SER A 89 -1.10 4.23 -3.00
CA SER A 89 -2.13 4.95 -3.74
C SER A 89 -2.63 4.10 -4.91
N ARG A 90 -2.91 2.81 -4.68
CA ARG A 90 -3.85 2.12 -5.58
C ARG A 90 -5.16 2.87 -5.42
N GLN A 91 -5.68 3.38 -6.54
CA GLN A 91 -7.03 3.92 -6.65
C GLN A 91 -7.92 3.16 -5.69
N LYS A 92 -8.48 3.84 -4.68
CA LYS A 92 -9.51 3.27 -3.82
C LYS A 92 -10.60 2.78 -4.75
N GLN A 93 -10.54 1.51 -5.14
CA GLN A 93 -11.73 0.76 -5.46
C GLN A 93 -12.49 0.81 -4.15
N GLU A 94 -13.52 1.64 -4.10
CA GLU A 94 -14.48 1.60 -3.01
C GLU A 94 -14.77 0.12 -2.78
N PRO A 95 -14.60 -0.38 -1.54
CA PRO A 95 -14.94 -1.75 -1.26
C PRO A 95 -16.37 -1.91 -1.75
N ILE A 96 -16.56 -2.79 -2.72
CA ILE A 96 -17.88 -3.19 -3.16
C ILE A 96 -18.50 -3.73 -1.87
N LEU A 97 -19.28 -2.89 -1.20
CA LEU A 97 -20.12 -3.29 -0.10
C LEU A 97 -21.08 -4.25 -0.76
N VAL A 98 -20.74 -5.53 -0.66
CA VAL A 98 -21.57 -6.61 -1.13
C VAL A 98 -22.82 -6.47 -0.29
N ASN A 99 -23.83 -5.86 -0.90
CA ASN A 99 -25.12 -5.71 -0.26
C ASN A 99 -25.60 -7.13 -0.04
N THR A 100 -25.55 -7.61 1.21
CA THR A 100 -25.96 -8.98 1.55
C THR A 100 -27.44 -9.23 1.28
N LEU A 101 -28.20 -8.18 0.94
CA LEU A 101 -29.58 -8.25 0.46
C LEU A 101 -29.69 -8.36 -1.08
N GLU A 102 -28.62 -8.13 -1.84
CA GLU A 102 -28.57 -8.57 -3.22
C GLU A 102 -28.44 -10.09 -3.20
N LYS A 103 -29.60 -10.76 -3.33
CA LYS A 103 -29.68 -12.11 -3.86
C LYS A 103 -28.66 -12.18 -5.00
N LYS A 104 -27.89 -13.27 -5.09
CA LYS A 104 -27.18 -13.68 -6.31
C LYS A 104 -28.22 -13.73 -7.43
N SER A 105 -28.57 -12.56 -7.94
CA SER A 105 -29.44 -12.41 -9.08
C SER A 105 -28.61 -13.00 -10.19
N ASP A 106 -29.26 -13.82 -11.00
CA ASP A 106 -28.68 -14.46 -12.16
C ASP A 106 -28.10 -13.37 -13.07
N ASN A 107 -26.87 -12.95 -12.76
CA ASN A 107 -26.12 -11.98 -13.54
C ASN A 107 -26.15 -12.53 -14.94
N LEU A 108 -26.81 -11.81 -15.84
CA LEU A 108 -26.85 -12.13 -17.26
C LEU A 108 -25.38 -12.34 -17.64
N ILE A 109 -25.00 -13.58 -17.95
CA ILE A 109 -23.70 -13.86 -18.53
C ILE A 109 -23.78 -13.20 -19.90
N VAL A 110 -23.30 -11.95 -19.97
CA VAL A 110 -23.10 -11.26 -21.23
C VAL A 110 -22.07 -12.10 -21.94
N MET A 111 -22.50 -12.80 -22.98
CA MET A 111 -21.60 -13.65 -23.72
C MET A 111 -20.82 -12.80 -24.71
N ASP A 112 -19.70 -12.31 -24.20
CA ASP A 112 -18.63 -11.69 -24.94
C ASP A 112 -17.67 -12.80 -25.41
N GLU A 113 -17.40 -12.84 -26.71
CA GLU A 113 -16.19 -13.52 -27.20
C GLU A 113 -15.01 -12.56 -27.04
N GLU A 114 -13.86 -13.05 -26.54
CA GLU A 114 -12.65 -12.25 -26.39
C GLU A 114 -12.04 -11.94 -27.76
N ILE A 115 -12.44 -10.81 -28.34
CA ILE A 115 -11.90 -10.30 -29.60
C ILE A 115 -10.65 -9.46 -29.27
N PRO A 116 -9.45 -9.82 -29.78
CA PRO A 116 -8.23 -9.06 -29.52
C PRO A 116 -8.36 -7.61 -29.98
N ASP A 117 -7.85 -6.68 -29.17
CA ASP A 117 -7.85 -5.22 -29.40
C ASP A 117 -9.24 -4.60 -29.61
N PHE A 118 -10.29 -5.23 -29.08
CA PHE A 118 -11.66 -4.73 -29.15
C PHE A 118 -12.28 -4.59 -27.76
N ILE A 119 -12.97 -3.46 -27.49
CA ILE A 119 -13.64 -3.25 -26.21
C ILE A 119 -14.89 -4.14 -26.16
N PRO A 120 -15.01 -5.07 -25.20
CA PRO A 120 -16.17 -5.97 -25.13
C PRO A 120 -17.49 -5.22 -24.91
N TRP A 121 -18.60 -5.83 -25.35
CA TRP A 121 -19.93 -5.22 -25.18
C TRP A 121 -20.28 -5.00 -23.71
N SER A 122 -19.85 -5.88 -22.81
CA SER A 122 -20.06 -5.73 -21.36
C SER A 122 -19.59 -4.37 -20.81
N VAL A 123 -18.48 -3.82 -21.31
CA VAL A 123 -17.99 -2.49 -20.93
C VAL A 123 -18.98 -1.43 -21.40
N LYS A 124 -19.37 -1.48 -22.68
CA LYS A 124 -20.30 -0.50 -23.27
C LYS A 124 -21.69 -0.55 -22.62
N ARG A 125 -22.16 -1.75 -22.34
CA ARG A 125 -23.36 -2.03 -21.55
C ARG A 125 -23.32 -1.34 -20.18
N ASN A 126 -22.23 -1.48 -19.45
CA ASN A 126 -22.09 -0.89 -18.12
C ASN A 126 -22.00 0.64 -18.16
N GLU A 127 -21.41 1.21 -19.22
CA GLU A 127 -21.46 2.65 -19.48
C GLU A 127 -22.90 3.12 -19.72
N ILE A 128 -23.66 2.45 -20.60
CA ILE A 128 -25.05 2.80 -20.90
C ILE A 128 -25.93 2.75 -19.64
N LEU A 129 -25.80 1.70 -18.84
CA LEU A 129 -26.57 1.55 -17.60
C LEU A 129 -26.23 2.62 -16.55
N ARG A 130 -25.03 3.20 -16.61
CA ARG A 130 -24.58 4.28 -15.72
C ARG A 130 -25.00 5.65 -16.22
N GLU A 131 -24.88 5.91 -17.52
CA GLU A 131 -25.20 7.20 -18.15
C GLU A 131 -26.71 7.41 -18.29
N PHE A 132 -27.48 6.34 -18.49
CA PHE A 132 -28.95 6.36 -18.60
C PHE A 132 -29.59 5.59 -17.44
N PRO A 133 -29.50 6.11 -16.19
CA PRO A 133 -30.19 5.53 -15.07
C PRO A 133 -31.69 5.79 -15.20
N ALA A 134 -32.51 4.80 -14.86
CA ALA A 134 -33.97 4.88 -14.96
C ALA A 134 -34.66 5.78 -13.90
N LYS A 135 -33.92 6.69 -13.27
CA LYS A 135 -34.47 7.65 -12.29
C LYS A 135 -34.99 8.89 -13.02
N GLU A 136 -36.11 8.80 -13.71
CA GLU A 136 -36.96 9.97 -13.92
C GLU A 136 -38.28 9.72 -13.19
N LYS A 137 -38.42 10.34 -12.01
CA LYS A 137 -39.76 10.70 -11.52
C LYS A 137 -40.31 11.67 -12.55
N SER A 138 -41.23 11.19 -13.38
CA SER A 138 -42.21 11.93 -14.18
C SER A 138 -42.14 13.45 -14.00
N SER A 139 -41.17 14.08 -14.67
CA SER A 139 -41.24 15.51 -14.95
C SER A 139 -42.01 15.63 -16.25
N PRO A 140 -43.08 16.45 -16.33
CA PRO A 140 -43.86 16.57 -17.55
C PRO A 140 -42.94 17.01 -18.71
N PRO A 141 -43.20 16.55 -19.95
CA PRO A 141 -42.32 16.83 -21.09
C PRO A 141 -42.17 18.34 -21.26
N SER A 142 -41.00 18.88 -20.92
CA SER A 142 -40.67 20.26 -21.25
C SER A 142 -40.76 20.40 -22.76
N LYS A 143 -41.69 21.23 -23.22
CA LYS A 143 -42.03 21.48 -24.63
C LYS A 143 -40.93 22.16 -25.45
N THR A 144 -39.66 22.00 -25.09
CA THR A 144 -38.54 22.75 -25.67
C THR A 144 -37.50 21.90 -26.40
N PHE A 145 -37.70 20.58 -26.51
CA PHE A 145 -36.73 19.70 -27.20
C PHE A 145 -37.23 19.06 -28.50
N PHE A 146 -38.44 19.37 -28.95
CA PHE A 146 -38.95 18.93 -30.26
C PHE A 146 -39.38 20.15 -31.08
N ASN A 147 -38.46 20.70 -31.88
CA ASN A 147 -38.85 21.49 -33.05
C ASN A 147 -39.25 20.52 -34.17
N ILE A 148 -40.40 19.87 -34.00
CA ILE A 148 -41.11 19.27 -35.15
C ILE A 148 -41.86 20.42 -35.81
N PRO A 149 -41.68 20.68 -37.12
CA PRO A 149 -42.47 21.67 -37.82
C PRO A 149 -43.95 21.36 -37.59
N SER A 150 -44.66 22.33 -37.04
CA SER A 150 -46.08 22.31 -36.74
C SER A 150 -46.88 21.92 -37.98
N ILE A 151 -47.20 20.63 -38.12
CA ILE A 151 -48.23 20.16 -39.05
C ILE A 151 -49.56 20.54 -38.42
N THR A 152 -50.07 21.67 -38.89
CA THR A 152 -51.42 22.18 -38.68
C THR A 152 -52.47 21.17 -39.15
N VAL A 153 -53.52 21.01 -38.34
CA VAL A 153 -54.79 20.29 -38.65
C VAL A 153 -54.74 18.75 -38.62
N GLY A 154 -54.46 18.16 -37.45
CA GLY A 154 -54.68 16.72 -37.22
C GLY A 154 -54.91 16.29 -35.76
N GLY A 155 -54.99 17.25 -34.82
CA GLY A 155 -54.77 17.01 -33.38
C GLY A 155 -55.76 16.07 -32.67
N ARG A 156 -56.95 15.78 -33.22
CA ARG A 156 -57.89 14.83 -32.60
C ARG A 156 -57.74 13.41 -33.13
N ALA A 157 -57.25 13.23 -34.35
CA ALA A 157 -57.04 11.92 -34.95
C ALA A 157 -55.74 11.29 -34.42
N ALA A 158 -54.66 12.08 -34.31
CA ALA A 158 -53.40 11.62 -33.72
C ALA A 158 -53.59 11.16 -32.25
N HIS A 159 -54.33 11.94 -31.45
CA HIS A 159 -54.60 11.59 -30.06
C HIS A 159 -55.48 10.33 -29.93
N ARG A 160 -56.44 10.11 -30.83
CA ARG A 160 -57.25 8.89 -30.88
C ARG A 160 -56.45 7.66 -31.35
N LEU A 161 -55.52 7.84 -32.29
CA LEU A 161 -54.62 6.79 -32.75
C LEU A 161 -53.65 6.38 -31.63
N GLU A 162 -53.12 7.34 -30.87
CA GLU A 162 -52.33 7.11 -29.66
C GLU A 162 -53.09 6.38 -28.54
N GLN A 163 -54.41 6.53 -28.47
CA GLN A 163 -55.27 5.79 -27.53
C GLN A 163 -55.59 4.36 -28.03
N LEU A 164 -55.55 4.12 -29.34
CA LEU A 164 -55.82 2.80 -29.93
C LEU A 164 -54.57 1.90 -29.93
N GLU A 165 -53.36 2.47 -30.08
CA GLU A 165 -52.11 1.73 -29.94
C GLU A 165 -51.86 1.21 -28.50
N ASP A 166 -52.60 1.72 -27.50
CA ASP A 166 -52.53 1.30 -26.09
C ASP A 166 -53.15 -0.07 -25.77
N SER A 167 -53.74 -0.74 -26.76
CA SER A 167 -54.35 -2.06 -26.60
C SER A 167 -53.35 -3.18 -26.24
N SER A 168 -52.05 -2.93 -26.39
CA SER A 168 -50.96 -3.86 -26.06
C SER A 168 -50.35 -3.69 -24.67
N GLY A 169 -50.74 -2.65 -23.91
CA GLY A 169 -50.17 -2.38 -22.58
C GLY A 169 -48.73 -1.87 -22.59
N SER A 170 -48.15 -1.60 -23.77
CA SER A 170 -46.76 -1.14 -23.92
C SER A 170 -46.46 0.21 -23.22
N LYS A 171 -47.46 1.08 -23.02
CA LYS A 171 -47.27 2.29 -22.19
C LYS A 171 -47.16 1.99 -20.69
N ARG A 172 -47.88 0.98 -20.17
CA ARG A 172 -47.78 0.62 -18.73
C ARG A 172 -46.35 0.29 -18.33
N LEU A 173 -45.61 -0.36 -19.23
CA LEU A 173 -44.20 -0.70 -19.08
C LEU A 173 -43.26 0.53 -19.06
N ALA A 174 -43.62 1.60 -19.77
CA ALA A 174 -42.82 2.82 -19.85
C ALA A 174 -43.05 3.77 -18.66
N GLU A 175 -44.19 3.65 -17.99
CA GLU A 175 -44.53 4.38 -16.76
C GLU A 175 -44.00 3.71 -15.47
N LEU A 176 -43.41 2.52 -15.58
CA LEU A 176 -42.84 1.79 -14.46
C LEU A 176 -41.61 2.48 -13.89
N SER A 177 -41.45 2.39 -12.57
CA SER A 177 -40.18 2.67 -11.91
C SER A 177 -39.07 1.74 -12.43
N ARG A 178 -37.79 2.12 -12.25
CA ARG A 178 -36.63 1.27 -12.57
C ARG A 178 -36.81 -0.18 -12.10
N GLU A 179 -37.22 -0.31 -10.84
CA GLU A 179 -37.32 -1.58 -10.12
C GLU A 179 -38.39 -2.44 -10.77
N GLU A 180 -39.57 -1.88 -11.05
CA GLU A 180 -40.66 -2.59 -11.71
C GLU A 180 -40.33 -2.97 -13.17
N TYR A 181 -39.65 -2.10 -13.94
CA TYR A 181 -39.24 -2.45 -15.30
C TYR A 181 -38.22 -3.58 -15.30
N VAL A 182 -37.17 -3.47 -14.47
CA VAL A 182 -36.14 -4.51 -14.32
C VAL A 182 -36.76 -5.80 -13.80
N GLU A 183 -37.69 -5.73 -12.85
CA GLU A 183 -38.45 -6.87 -12.37
C GLU A 183 -39.27 -7.52 -13.48
N ASN A 184 -40.02 -6.74 -14.28
CA ASN A 184 -40.82 -7.30 -15.37
C ASN A 184 -39.94 -7.97 -16.45
N ILE A 185 -38.82 -7.34 -16.83
CA ILE A 185 -37.85 -7.97 -17.74
C ILE A 185 -37.27 -9.25 -17.14
N ASN A 186 -36.95 -9.26 -15.84
CA ASN A 186 -36.48 -10.46 -15.15
C ASN A 186 -37.58 -11.53 -15.01
N GLU A 187 -38.85 -11.16 -14.87
CA GLU A 187 -39.97 -12.10 -14.89
C GLU A 187 -40.14 -12.73 -16.27
N LEU A 188 -40.05 -11.95 -17.35
CA LEU A 188 -40.07 -12.47 -18.71
C LEU A 188 -38.88 -13.39 -18.98
N LYS A 189 -37.68 -13.05 -18.47
CA LYS A 189 -36.51 -13.95 -18.49
C LYS A 189 -36.80 -15.27 -17.76
N LYS A 190 -37.37 -15.22 -16.56
CA LYS A 190 -37.73 -16.42 -15.80
C LYS A 190 -38.76 -17.27 -16.54
N LYS A 191 -39.81 -16.64 -17.10
CA LYS A 191 -40.82 -17.31 -17.93
C LYS A 191 -40.19 -17.98 -19.14
N LEU A 192 -39.24 -17.31 -19.80
CA LEU A 192 -38.48 -17.89 -20.92
C LEU A 192 -37.71 -19.14 -20.48
N LEU A 193 -36.94 -19.06 -19.40
CA LEU A 193 -36.14 -20.19 -18.90
C LEU A 193 -37.03 -21.37 -18.49
N ILE A 194 -38.12 -21.11 -17.77
CA ILE A 194 -39.10 -22.14 -17.39
C ILE A 194 -39.76 -22.77 -18.62
N ALA A 195 -40.17 -21.95 -19.61
CA ALA A 195 -40.75 -22.46 -20.85
C ALA A 195 -39.73 -23.30 -21.64
N TRP A 196 -38.46 -22.90 -21.63
CA TRP A 196 -37.38 -23.60 -22.32
C TRP A 196 -37.05 -24.95 -21.67
N GLU A 197 -36.94 -24.99 -20.34
CA GLU A 197 -36.71 -26.21 -19.55
C GLU A 197 -37.85 -27.22 -19.72
N ASN A 198 -39.09 -26.74 -19.82
CA ASN A 198 -40.27 -27.58 -20.09
C ASN A 198 -40.45 -27.93 -21.59
N GLU A 199 -39.44 -27.67 -22.42
CA GLU A 199 -39.44 -27.87 -23.87
C GLU A 199 -40.58 -27.17 -24.63
N LYS A 200 -41.20 -26.13 -24.06
CA LYS A 200 -42.29 -25.35 -24.65
C LYS A 200 -41.76 -24.31 -25.64
N LYS A 201 -41.32 -24.79 -26.80
CA LYS A 201 -40.65 -24.00 -27.86
C LYS A 201 -41.51 -22.84 -28.38
N ILE A 202 -42.78 -23.10 -28.67
CA ILE A 202 -43.72 -22.10 -29.19
C ILE A 202 -43.95 -21.00 -28.14
N GLU A 203 -44.06 -21.38 -26.87
CA GLU A 203 -44.20 -20.43 -25.76
C GLU A 203 -42.93 -19.59 -25.59
N SER A 204 -41.75 -20.21 -25.70
CA SER A 204 -40.46 -19.51 -25.67
C SER A 204 -40.36 -18.44 -26.77
N VAL A 205 -40.76 -18.78 -28.01
CA VAL A 205 -40.79 -17.82 -29.13
C VAL A 205 -41.77 -16.67 -28.86
N LYS A 206 -42.97 -16.96 -28.34
CA LYS A 206 -43.95 -15.92 -27.97
C LYS A 206 -43.42 -14.95 -26.92
N ILE A 207 -42.69 -15.45 -25.91
CA ILE A 207 -42.06 -14.62 -24.87
C ILE A 207 -40.98 -13.70 -25.47
N ILE A 208 -40.17 -14.19 -26.41
CA ILE A 208 -39.14 -13.37 -27.07
C ILE A 208 -39.75 -12.33 -28.01
N ILE A 209 -40.86 -12.67 -28.68
CA ILE A 209 -41.63 -11.71 -29.48
C ILE A 209 -42.15 -10.59 -28.57
N GLU A 210 -42.71 -10.93 -27.41
CA GLU A 210 -43.17 -9.95 -26.41
C GLU A 210 -42.02 -9.04 -25.95
N LEU A 211 -40.88 -9.62 -25.57
CA LEU A 211 -39.68 -8.87 -25.17
C LEU A 211 -39.19 -7.93 -26.28
N SER A 212 -39.17 -8.39 -27.53
CA SER A 212 -38.76 -7.58 -28.67
C SER A 212 -39.74 -6.43 -28.94
N ARG A 213 -41.03 -6.61 -28.65
CA ARG A 213 -42.05 -5.56 -28.76
C ARG A 213 -41.86 -4.46 -27.72
N ILE A 214 -41.26 -4.74 -26.56
CA ILE A 214 -40.93 -3.68 -25.58
C ILE A 214 -40.04 -2.60 -26.22
N LEU A 215 -39.15 -2.98 -27.14
CA LEU A 215 -38.28 -2.06 -27.88
C LEU A 215 -39.00 -1.26 -28.97
N SER A 216 -40.30 -1.48 -29.20
CA SER A 216 -41.09 -0.58 -30.05
C SER A 216 -41.56 0.66 -29.29
N SER A 217 -41.58 0.62 -27.95
CA SER A 217 -42.03 1.73 -27.11
C SER A 217 -40.93 2.78 -26.94
N THR A 218 -41.26 4.04 -27.20
CA THR A 218 -40.36 5.20 -27.04
C THR A 218 -40.89 6.21 -26.03
N ALA A 219 -41.87 5.82 -25.19
CA ALA A 219 -42.58 6.73 -24.30
C ALA A 219 -41.65 7.43 -23.27
N ALA A 220 -40.53 6.78 -22.91
CA ALA A 220 -39.47 7.33 -22.09
C ALA A 220 -38.12 7.26 -22.85
N PRO A 221 -37.82 8.21 -23.75
CA PRO A 221 -36.67 8.10 -24.67
C PRO A 221 -35.32 8.10 -23.94
N ASN A 222 -35.20 8.79 -22.81
CA ASN A 222 -34.02 8.77 -21.94
C ASN A 222 -33.75 7.39 -21.31
N PHE A 223 -34.79 6.57 -21.17
CA PHE A 223 -34.69 5.23 -20.61
C PHE A 223 -34.46 4.16 -21.69
N TYR A 224 -34.73 4.47 -22.97
CA TYR A 224 -34.62 3.53 -24.07
C TYR A 224 -33.24 2.82 -24.19
N PRO A 225 -32.08 3.50 -24.04
CA PRO A 225 -30.78 2.82 -24.06
C PRO A 225 -30.66 1.71 -23.00
N ASN A 226 -31.24 1.93 -21.83
CA ASN A 226 -31.26 0.97 -20.73
C ASN A 226 -32.15 -0.24 -21.06
N GLN A 227 -33.37 0.03 -21.53
CA GLN A 227 -34.32 -0.99 -22.00
C GLN A 227 -33.70 -1.88 -23.07
N PHE A 228 -33.04 -1.26 -24.05
CA PHE A 228 -32.33 -1.93 -25.13
C PHE A 228 -31.29 -2.93 -24.60
N VAL A 229 -30.42 -2.51 -23.69
CA VAL A 229 -29.37 -3.35 -23.12
C VAL A 229 -29.98 -4.59 -22.45
N LEU A 230 -31.01 -4.41 -21.63
CA LEU A 230 -31.62 -5.50 -20.86
C LEU A 230 -32.37 -6.50 -21.76
N VAL A 231 -33.12 -6.01 -22.75
CA VAL A 231 -33.86 -6.86 -23.69
C VAL A 231 -32.89 -7.62 -24.61
N THR A 232 -31.86 -6.96 -25.14
CA THR A 232 -30.90 -7.61 -26.05
C THR A 232 -30.06 -8.68 -25.38
N ASP A 233 -29.79 -8.59 -24.08
CA ASP A 233 -29.15 -9.66 -23.33
C ASP A 233 -30.02 -10.94 -23.26
N ILE A 234 -31.34 -10.79 -23.15
CA ILE A 234 -32.27 -11.93 -23.17
C ILE A 234 -32.43 -12.48 -24.59
N LEU A 235 -32.41 -11.61 -25.60
CA LEU A 235 -32.40 -12.03 -27.00
C LEU A 235 -31.17 -12.90 -27.31
N ASP A 236 -29.99 -12.47 -26.89
CA ASP A 236 -28.76 -13.24 -27.02
C ASP A 236 -28.84 -14.59 -26.28
N LEU A 237 -29.36 -14.57 -25.05
CA LEU A 237 -29.60 -15.81 -24.29
C LEU A 237 -30.49 -16.78 -25.07
N PHE A 238 -31.59 -16.31 -25.65
CA PHE A 238 -32.45 -17.13 -26.50
C PHE A 238 -31.73 -17.67 -27.73
N GLY A 239 -30.94 -16.82 -28.42
CA GLY A 239 -30.10 -17.23 -29.53
C GLY A 239 -29.20 -18.42 -29.18
N ASN A 240 -28.55 -18.35 -28.02
CA ASN A 240 -27.68 -19.42 -27.51
C ASN A 240 -28.44 -20.67 -27.13
N LEU A 241 -29.59 -20.52 -26.50
CA LEU A 241 -30.43 -21.67 -26.14
C LEU A 241 -30.81 -22.46 -27.39
N VAL A 242 -31.19 -21.77 -28.47
CA VAL A 242 -31.46 -22.41 -29.77
C VAL A 242 -30.21 -23.05 -30.36
N PHE A 243 -29.07 -22.34 -30.34
CA PHE A 243 -27.79 -22.85 -30.85
C PHE A 243 -27.32 -24.11 -30.12
N GLU A 244 -27.27 -24.08 -28.79
CA GLU A 244 -26.85 -25.21 -27.96
C GLU A 244 -27.83 -26.37 -28.05
N ARG A 245 -29.12 -26.11 -28.29
CA ARG A 245 -30.09 -27.16 -28.57
C ARG A 245 -29.79 -27.88 -29.88
N LEU A 246 -29.53 -27.14 -30.96
CA LEU A 246 -29.17 -27.72 -32.25
C LEU A 246 -27.86 -28.51 -32.14
N ARG A 247 -26.89 -27.97 -31.41
CA ARG A 247 -25.61 -28.65 -31.12
C ARG A 247 -25.78 -29.94 -30.34
N THR A 248 -26.61 -29.91 -29.28
CA THR A 248 -26.91 -31.10 -28.47
C THR A 248 -27.63 -32.16 -29.29
N LYS A 249 -28.59 -31.75 -30.14
CA LYS A 249 -29.30 -32.65 -31.04
C LYS A 249 -28.35 -33.30 -32.06
N ALA A 250 -27.53 -32.49 -32.75
CA ALA A 250 -26.52 -32.99 -33.68
C ALA A 250 -25.54 -33.95 -33.00
N SER A 251 -25.09 -33.64 -31.78
CA SER A 251 -24.18 -34.50 -31.03
C SER A 251 -24.80 -35.84 -30.68
N LYS A 252 -26.08 -35.86 -30.23
CA LYS A 252 -26.81 -37.11 -29.94
C LYS A 252 -26.97 -37.96 -31.19
N GLU A 253 -27.40 -37.37 -32.30
CA GLU A 253 -27.57 -38.08 -33.58
C GLU A 253 -26.24 -38.64 -34.12
N ARG A 254 -25.14 -37.90 -33.99
CA ARG A 254 -23.80 -38.39 -34.35
C ARG A 254 -23.39 -39.59 -33.48
N ILE A 255 -23.63 -39.53 -32.17
CA ILE A 255 -23.33 -40.65 -31.26
C ILE A 255 -24.16 -41.88 -31.62
N GLU A 256 -25.45 -41.71 -31.94
CA GLU A 256 -26.33 -42.79 -32.40
C GLU A 256 -25.86 -43.42 -33.73
N LEU A 257 -25.21 -42.62 -34.60
CA LEU A 257 -24.55 -43.09 -35.82
C LEU A 257 -23.13 -43.64 -35.60
N GLY A 258 -22.68 -43.77 -34.34
CA GLY A 258 -21.35 -44.29 -33.99
C GLY A 258 -20.19 -43.29 -34.20
N GLN A 259 -20.50 -42.00 -34.38
CA GLN A 259 -19.52 -40.93 -34.56
C GLN A 259 -19.27 -40.17 -33.24
N SER A 260 -18.19 -39.39 -33.19
CA SER A 260 -17.92 -38.47 -32.07
C SER A 260 -18.99 -37.36 -31.98
N PRO A 261 -19.24 -36.78 -30.79
CA PRO A 261 -20.13 -35.61 -30.64
C PRO A 261 -19.68 -34.45 -31.54
N LEU A 262 -20.58 -33.50 -31.79
CA LEU A 262 -20.31 -32.41 -32.71
C LEU A 262 -19.12 -31.56 -32.20
N PRO A 263 -18.05 -31.38 -33.00
CA PRO A 263 -16.90 -30.57 -32.61
C PRO A 263 -17.26 -29.12 -32.27
N LYS A 264 -16.42 -28.44 -31.48
CA LYS A 264 -16.58 -26.99 -31.21
C LYS A 264 -16.51 -26.17 -32.51
N CYS A 265 -15.54 -26.47 -33.37
CA CYS A 265 -15.36 -25.86 -34.69
C CYS A 265 -15.87 -26.83 -35.77
N PHE A 266 -17.18 -27.05 -35.83
CA PHE A 266 -17.80 -27.95 -36.80
C PHE A 266 -18.02 -27.28 -38.16
N THR A 267 -18.22 -28.09 -39.19
CA THR A 267 -18.64 -27.66 -40.53
C THR A 267 -20.05 -28.16 -40.85
N VAL A 268 -20.68 -27.62 -41.88
CA VAL A 268 -22.03 -28.06 -42.33
C VAL A 268 -22.07 -29.56 -42.67
N ALA A 269 -20.95 -30.14 -43.10
CA ALA A 269 -20.82 -31.58 -43.39
C ALA A 269 -20.90 -32.45 -42.13
N ASP A 270 -20.54 -31.90 -40.97
CA ASP A 270 -20.60 -32.62 -39.68
C ASP A 270 -22.02 -32.71 -39.12
N VAL A 271 -22.96 -31.93 -39.65
CA VAL A 271 -24.33 -31.82 -39.13
C VAL A 271 -25.25 -32.85 -39.79
N PRO A 272 -25.92 -33.73 -39.02
CA PRO A 272 -26.88 -34.69 -39.59
C PRO A 272 -28.12 -34.03 -40.19
N GLU A 273 -28.73 -34.65 -41.21
CA GLU A 273 -29.81 -34.04 -42.00
C GLU A 273 -31.06 -33.70 -41.16
N THR A 274 -31.42 -34.56 -40.20
CA THR A 274 -32.52 -34.33 -39.25
C THR A 274 -32.30 -33.09 -38.36
N THR A 275 -31.06 -32.81 -38.00
CA THR A 275 -30.70 -31.57 -37.31
C THR A 275 -30.76 -30.37 -38.25
N LYS A 276 -30.34 -30.51 -39.52
CA LYS A 276 -30.50 -29.46 -40.54
C LYS A 276 -31.96 -29.11 -40.78
N GLU A 277 -32.85 -30.10 -40.91
CA GLU A 277 -34.30 -29.87 -41.01
C GLU A 277 -34.84 -29.13 -39.79
N THR A 278 -34.35 -29.47 -38.58
CA THR A 278 -34.75 -28.77 -37.35
C THR A 278 -34.28 -27.31 -37.36
N ALA A 279 -33.06 -27.03 -37.82
CA ALA A 279 -32.55 -25.67 -37.98
C ALA A 279 -33.35 -24.88 -39.04
N LYS A 280 -33.66 -25.48 -40.19
CA LYS A 280 -34.55 -24.89 -41.22
C LYS A 280 -35.91 -24.52 -40.64
N ASN A 281 -36.50 -25.42 -39.84
CA ASN A 281 -37.79 -25.20 -39.19
C ASN A 281 -37.78 -23.99 -38.23
N TRP A 282 -36.68 -23.75 -37.52
CA TRP A 282 -36.53 -22.53 -36.71
C TRP A 282 -36.59 -21.27 -37.57
N PHE A 283 -35.85 -21.21 -38.68
CA PHE A 283 -35.89 -20.07 -39.60
C PHE A 283 -37.27 -19.90 -40.26
N CYS A 284 -37.95 -20.98 -40.64
CA CYS A 284 -39.33 -20.91 -41.13
C CYS A 284 -40.27 -20.31 -40.09
N LYS A 285 -40.18 -20.73 -38.82
CA LYS A 285 -41.01 -20.20 -37.74
C LYS A 285 -40.73 -18.75 -37.39
N VAL A 286 -39.48 -18.30 -37.51
CA VAL A 286 -39.15 -16.88 -37.39
C VAL A 286 -39.66 -16.10 -38.60
N GLY A 287 -39.62 -16.69 -39.79
CA GLY A 287 -40.19 -16.13 -41.02
C GLY A 287 -41.70 -15.89 -40.96
N ASP A 288 -42.43 -16.70 -40.18
CA ASP A 288 -43.88 -16.57 -39.94
C ASP A 288 -44.25 -15.35 -39.05
N ILE A 289 -43.27 -14.67 -38.43
CA ILE A 289 -43.53 -13.48 -37.59
C ILE A 289 -43.86 -12.28 -38.50
N MET A 290 -45.09 -11.79 -38.41
CA MET A 290 -45.59 -10.70 -39.27
C MET A 290 -45.14 -9.31 -38.81
N GLU A 291 -44.88 -9.11 -37.51
CA GLU A 291 -44.42 -7.83 -36.97
C GLU A 291 -42.93 -7.61 -37.31
N LEU A 292 -42.63 -6.49 -37.97
CA LEU A 292 -41.28 -6.18 -38.47
C LEU A 292 -40.20 -6.20 -37.37
N LEU A 293 -40.44 -5.50 -36.26
CA LEU A 293 -39.44 -5.29 -35.21
C LEU A 293 -39.17 -6.58 -34.40
N PRO A 294 -40.19 -7.32 -33.91
CA PRO A 294 -39.98 -8.63 -33.32
C PRO A 294 -39.30 -9.61 -34.26
N ARG A 295 -39.69 -9.67 -35.54
CA ARG A 295 -39.03 -10.53 -36.52
C ARG A 295 -37.56 -10.21 -36.64
N PHE A 296 -37.20 -8.93 -36.79
CA PHE A 296 -35.81 -8.49 -36.90
C PHE A 296 -34.97 -8.94 -35.70
N TYR A 297 -35.41 -8.69 -34.47
CA TYR A 297 -34.66 -9.02 -33.26
C TYR A 297 -34.52 -10.54 -33.05
N VAL A 298 -35.60 -11.29 -33.26
CA VAL A 298 -35.61 -12.76 -33.14
C VAL A 298 -34.72 -13.40 -34.20
N GLU A 299 -34.83 -12.95 -35.45
CA GLU A 299 -34.02 -13.48 -36.56
C GLU A 299 -32.54 -13.16 -36.36
N THR A 300 -32.23 -11.96 -35.89
CA THR A 300 -30.86 -11.54 -35.55
C THR A 300 -30.30 -12.36 -34.38
N SER A 301 -31.09 -12.67 -33.34
CA SER A 301 -30.59 -13.44 -32.21
C SER A 301 -30.23 -14.89 -32.55
N ILE A 302 -31.00 -15.53 -33.44
CA ILE A 302 -30.74 -16.93 -33.85
C ILE A 302 -29.85 -17.05 -35.08
N ILE A 303 -29.37 -15.94 -35.66
CA ILE A 303 -28.71 -15.97 -36.98
C ILE A 303 -27.47 -16.88 -37.02
N GLY A 304 -26.76 -17.04 -35.90
CA GLY A 304 -25.64 -17.97 -35.77
C GLY A 304 -26.03 -19.44 -36.01
N CYS A 305 -27.30 -19.79 -35.85
CA CYS A 305 -27.82 -21.14 -36.16
C CYS A 305 -27.78 -21.45 -37.67
N ILE A 306 -27.54 -20.46 -38.53
CA ILE A 306 -27.36 -20.70 -39.97
C ILE A 306 -26.11 -21.52 -40.26
N LEU A 307 -25.13 -21.54 -39.35
CA LEU A 307 -23.92 -22.38 -39.44
C LEU A 307 -24.23 -23.88 -39.50
N PHE A 308 -25.41 -24.30 -39.02
CA PHE A 308 -25.88 -25.69 -39.16
C PHE A 308 -26.38 -26.01 -40.57
N LEU A 309 -26.70 -24.99 -41.38
CA LEU A 309 -27.32 -25.10 -42.69
C LEU A 309 -26.36 -24.78 -43.83
N ASP A 310 -25.76 -23.59 -43.75
CA ASP A 310 -24.95 -22.99 -44.79
C ASP A 310 -24.12 -21.85 -44.18
N ALA A 311 -22.84 -22.14 -43.91
CA ALA A 311 -21.92 -21.18 -43.33
C ALA A 311 -21.59 -20.02 -44.29
N ASP A 312 -21.57 -20.26 -45.59
CA ASP A 312 -21.22 -19.26 -46.61
C ASP A 312 -22.33 -18.21 -46.74
N SER A 313 -23.59 -18.61 -46.52
CA SER A 313 -24.74 -17.70 -46.52
C SER A 313 -24.82 -16.76 -45.31
N LEU A 314 -24.05 -16.98 -44.24
CA LEU A 314 -24.10 -16.17 -43.03
C LEU A 314 -23.80 -14.70 -43.33
N ALA A 315 -22.72 -14.44 -44.08
CA ALA A 315 -22.33 -13.09 -44.46
C ALA A 315 -23.42 -12.38 -45.28
N ILE A 316 -24.05 -13.11 -46.22
CA ILE A 316 -25.15 -12.60 -47.05
C ILE A 316 -26.37 -12.25 -46.20
N ASN A 317 -26.71 -13.10 -45.23
CA ASN A 317 -27.86 -12.86 -44.35
C ASN A 317 -27.62 -11.72 -43.36
N LEU A 318 -26.41 -11.55 -42.83
CA LEU A 318 -26.07 -10.37 -42.02
C LEU A 318 -26.21 -9.08 -42.83
N ILE A 319 -25.79 -9.09 -44.10
CA ILE A 319 -26.00 -7.95 -45.02
C ILE A 319 -27.49 -7.71 -45.29
N ARG A 320 -28.28 -8.77 -45.50
CA ARG A 320 -29.74 -8.62 -45.66
C ARG A 320 -30.39 -8.02 -44.41
N LEU A 321 -30.05 -8.54 -43.22
CA LEU A 321 -30.55 -8.04 -41.94
C LEU A 321 -30.18 -6.56 -41.73
N SER A 322 -28.98 -6.13 -42.18
CA SER A 322 -28.55 -4.73 -42.05
C SER A 322 -29.38 -3.74 -42.87
N GLY A 323 -30.11 -4.22 -43.88
CA GLY A 323 -31.06 -3.40 -44.64
C GLY A 323 -32.43 -3.22 -43.94
N ILE A 324 -32.80 -4.08 -43.01
CA ILE A 324 -34.13 -4.04 -42.35
C ILE A 324 -34.32 -2.76 -41.51
N PRO A 325 -33.33 -2.26 -40.75
CA PRO A 325 -33.47 -1.02 -39.99
C PRO A 325 -33.75 0.25 -40.82
N LEU A 326 -33.62 0.22 -42.15
CA LEU A 326 -34.07 1.31 -43.03
C LEU A 326 -35.60 1.43 -43.07
N SER A 327 -36.31 0.32 -42.88
CA SER A 327 -37.78 0.29 -42.88
C SER A 327 -38.39 0.77 -41.56
N ILE A 328 -37.57 1.07 -40.55
CA ILE A 328 -38.01 1.57 -39.25
C ILE A 328 -38.03 3.10 -39.27
N SER A 329 -39.21 3.70 -39.10
CA SER A 329 -39.40 5.16 -39.18
C SER A 329 -38.77 5.92 -38.00
N HIS A 330 -38.80 5.36 -36.79
CA HIS A 330 -38.34 6.05 -35.59
C HIS A 330 -36.79 6.01 -35.47
N PRO A 331 -36.09 7.15 -35.39
CA PRO A 331 -34.62 7.19 -35.38
C PRO A 331 -33.98 6.40 -34.25
N LEU A 332 -34.50 6.53 -33.03
CA LEU A 332 -34.02 5.82 -31.85
C LEU A 332 -34.08 4.29 -32.01
N ILE A 333 -35.24 3.76 -32.40
CA ILE A 333 -35.44 2.32 -32.61
C ILE A 333 -34.52 1.80 -33.72
N ALA A 334 -34.50 2.50 -34.85
CA ALA A 334 -33.71 2.13 -36.01
C ALA A 334 -32.19 2.14 -35.72
N SER A 335 -31.74 3.06 -34.89
CA SER A 335 -30.35 3.21 -34.47
C SER A 335 -29.86 2.07 -33.58
N TYR A 336 -30.66 1.74 -32.56
CA TYR A 336 -30.34 0.64 -31.64
C TYR A 336 -30.53 -0.74 -32.28
N ALA A 337 -31.48 -0.89 -33.21
CA ALA A 337 -31.59 -2.09 -34.04
C ALA A 337 -30.29 -2.35 -34.84
N ARG A 338 -29.72 -1.30 -35.46
CA ARG A 338 -28.40 -1.40 -36.13
C ARG A 338 -27.28 -1.77 -35.15
N ALA A 339 -27.27 -1.17 -33.96
CA ALA A 339 -26.27 -1.47 -32.93
C ALA A 339 -26.33 -2.94 -32.49
N TYR A 340 -27.53 -3.50 -32.31
CA TYR A 340 -27.70 -4.91 -31.97
C TYR A 340 -27.20 -5.83 -33.09
N LEU A 341 -27.54 -5.55 -34.35
CA LEU A 341 -27.01 -6.32 -35.47
C LEU A 341 -25.48 -6.25 -35.54
N CYS A 342 -24.89 -5.07 -35.32
CA CYS A 342 -23.43 -4.93 -35.29
C CYS A 342 -22.80 -5.73 -34.15
N ARG A 343 -23.44 -5.77 -32.96
CA ARG A 343 -23.01 -6.63 -31.84
C ARG A 343 -22.99 -8.11 -32.26
N VAL A 344 -24.08 -8.60 -32.87
CA VAL A 344 -24.18 -10.00 -33.31
C VAL A 344 -23.21 -10.32 -34.46
N ALA A 345 -23.10 -9.42 -35.45
CA ALA A 345 -22.18 -9.59 -36.57
C ALA A 345 -20.71 -9.60 -36.10
N MET A 346 -20.35 -8.76 -35.12
CA MET A 346 -19.02 -8.73 -34.53
C MET A 346 -18.70 -10.03 -33.77
N ARG A 347 -19.68 -10.63 -33.07
CA ARG A 347 -19.52 -11.94 -32.42
C ARG A 347 -19.31 -13.06 -33.44
N LEU A 348 -20.06 -13.05 -34.54
CA LEU A 348 -20.05 -14.18 -35.49
C LEU A 348 -18.95 -14.08 -36.56
N LEU A 349 -18.69 -12.88 -37.10
CA LEU A 349 -17.75 -12.63 -38.19
C LEU A 349 -17.01 -11.29 -37.99
N PRO A 350 -16.16 -11.14 -36.95
CA PRO A 350 -15.52 -9.86 -36.60
C PRO A 350 -14.66 -9.24 -37.71
N LEU A 351 -14.08 -10.06 -38.59
CA LEU A 351 -13.26 -9.58 -39.71
C LEU A 351 -14.09 -9.08 -40.91
N ASN A 352 -15.38 -9.43 -40.98
CA ASN A 352 -16.26 -8.97 -42.03
C ASN A 352 -16.91 -7.63 -41.64
N ARG A 353 -16.30 -6.52 -42.09
CA ARG A 353 -16.80 -5.17 -41.80
C ARG A 353 -18.01 -4.76 -42.64
N ALA A 354 -18.41 -5.53 -43.65
CA ALA A 354 -19.46 -5.14 -44.59
C ALA A 354 -20.83 -4.85 -43.92
N PRO A 355 -21.37 -5.68 -43.00
CA PRO A 355 -22.63 -5.35 -42.30
C PRO A 355 -22.51 -4.09 -41.44
N HIS A 356 -21.37 -3.88 -40.78
CA HIS A 356 -21.13 -2.69 -39.97
C HIS A 356 -21.12 -1.42 -40.82
N TRP A 357 -20.41 -1.45 -41.96
CA TRP A 357 -20.39 -0.35 -42.93
C TRP A 357 -21.77 -0.08 -43.52
N LYS A 358 -22.54 -1.13 -43.81
CA LYS A 358 -23.90 -0.98 -44.31
C LYS A 358 -24.81 -0.30 -43.27
N CYS A 359 -24.79 -0.78 -42.02
CA CYS A 359 -25.51 -0.15 -40.91
C CYS A 359 -25.16 1.34 -40.76
N LEU A 360 -23.86 1.68 -40.79
CA LEU A 360 -23.39 3.06 -40.67
C LEU A 360 -23.83 3.90 -41.87
N ASN A 361 -23.55 3.47 -43.11
CA ASN A 361 -23.89 4.24 -44.30
C ASN A 361 -25.41 4.46 -44.41
N ASP A 362 -26.21 3.43 -44.16
CA ASP A 362 -27.66 3.51 -44.17
C ASP A 362 -28.17 4.48 -43.09
N TRP A 363 -27.61 4.42 -41.87
CA TRP A 363 -27.92 5.41 -40.82
C TRP A 363 -27.61 6.83 -41.31
N MET A 364 -26.40 7.04 -41.85
CA MET A 364 -25.91 8.34 -42.28
C MET A 364 -26.82 9.01 -43.32
N GLN A 365 -27.44 8.21 -44.20
CA GLN A 365 -28.40 8.68 -45.19
C GLN A 365 -29.84 8.80 -44.67
N SER A 366 -30.20 8.13 -43.56
CA SER A 366 -31.60 8.07 -43.08
C SER A 366 -32.08 9.33 -42.36
N PHE A 367 -31.17 10.15 -41.80
CA PHE A 367 -31.56 11.17 -40.83
C PHE A 367 -30.87 12.52 -41.06
N VAL A 368 -31.69 13.59 -41.12
CA VAL A 368 -31.23 14.97 -41.28
C VAL A 368 -31.00 15.66 -39.94
N VAL A 369 -31.88 15.42 -38.95
CA VAL A 369 -31.80 16.01 -37.60
C VAL A 369 -31.89 14.90 -36.57
N GLN A 370 -30.89 14.81 -35.68
CA GLN A 370 -30.75 13.73 -34.71
C GLN A 370 -30.72 14.29 -33.28
N PRO A 371 -31.45 13.70 -32.32
CA PRO A 371 -31.19 13.96 -30.90
C PRO A 371 -29.83 13.35 -30.55
N ALA A 372 -28.81 14.20 -30.39
CA ALA A 372 -27.43 13.75 -30.33
C ALA A 372 -27.15 12.81 -29.14
N THR A 373 -27.61 13.14 -27.93
CA THR A 373 -27.21 12.43 -26.71
C THR A 373 -27.67 10.97 -26.64
N LEU A 374 -28.92 10.70 -26.98
CA LEU A 374 -29.52 9.37 -26.89
C LEU A 374 -28.98 8.38 -27.93
N LEU A 375 -28.44 8.90 -29.03
CA LEU A 375 -27.97 8.09 -30.14
C LEU A 375 -26.46 7.82 -30.09
N ILE A 376 -25.71 8.60 -29.31
CA ILE A 376 -24.26 8.47 -29.16
C ILE A 376 -23.84 7.05 -28.77
N PRO A 377 -24.47 6.35 -27.80
CA PRO A 377 -24.00 5.02 -27.41
C PRO A 377 -24.12 3.99 -28.53
N ALA A 378 -25.23 4.04 -29.28
CA ALA A 378 -25.44 3.19 -30.45
C ALA A 378 -24.45 3.53 -31.57
N MET A 379 -24.23 4.82 -31.84
CA MET A 379 -23.26 5.28 -32.84
C MET A 379 -21.82 4.88 -32.47
N GLU A 380 -21.42 5.07 -31.22
CA GLU A 380 -20.10 4.68 -30.70
C GLU A 380 -19.87 3.18 -30.89
N TRP A 381 -20.87 2.35 -30.58
CA TRP A 381 -20.77 0.91 -30.79
C TRP A 381 -20.60 0.54 -32.26
N ILE A 382 -21.44 1.09 -33.15
CA ILE A 382 -21.36 0.83 -34.59
C ILE A 382 -20.01 1.28 -35.14
N LEU A 383 -19.54 2.48 -34.76
CA LEU A 383 -18.22 2.96 -35.18
C LEU A 383 -17.09 2.10 -34.62
N GLN A 384 -17.19 1.56 -33.42
CA GLN A 384 -16.19 0.64 -32.89
C GLN A 384 -16.12 -0.63 -33.76
N CYS A 385 -17.28 -1.19 -34.16
CA CYS A 385 -17.34 -2.32 -35.08
C CYS A 385 -16.79 -2.00 -36.48
N VAL A 386 -17.03 -0.78 -36.98
CA VAL A 386 -16.54 -0.34 -38.30
C VAL A 386 -15.01 -0.09 -38.30
N THR A 387 -14.51 0.49 -37.22
CA THR A 387 -13.10 0.88 -37.09
C THR A 387 -12.17 -0.26 -36.68
N TYR A 388 -12.72 -1.42 -36.30
CA TYR A 388 -11.94 -2.59 -35.91
C TYR A 388 -10.96 -3.01 -37.01
N LYS A 389 -9.67 -3.17 -36.65
CA LYS A 389 -8.54 -3.48 -37.55
C LYS A 389 -8.38 -2.52 -38.74
N ALA A 390 -8.91 -1.31 -38.68
CA ALA A 390 -8.53 -0.26 -39.63
C ALA A 390 -7.08 0.17 -39.37
N VAL A 391 -6.28 0.22 -40.42
CA VAL A 391 -4.85 0.57 -40.33
C VAL A 391 -4.57 1.84 -41.12
N SER A 392 -5.12 1.95 -42.32
CA SER A 392 -4.83 3.08 -43.21
C SER A 392 -5.85 4.21 -43.07
N TYR A 393 -5.46 5.41 -43.49
CA TYR A 393 -6.41 6.52 -43.63
C TYR A 393 -7.57 6.16 -44.58
N ASP A 394 -7.26 5.47 -45.67
CA ASP A 394 -8.24 5.09 -46.70
C ASP A 394 -9.30 4.11 -46.19
N ASP A 395 -8.99 3.27 -45.20
CA ASP A 395 -9.96 2.38 -44.55
C ASP A 395 -11.14 3.16 -43.97
N LEU A 396 -10.89 4.35 -43.40
CA LEU A 396 -11.88 5.15 -42.68
C LEU A 396 -12.15 6.51 -43.35
N ARG A 397 -11.65 6.73 -44.57
CA ARG A 397 -11.79 8.00 -45.31
C ARG A 397 -13.23 8.52 -45.33
N ARG A 398 -14.23 7.65 -45.52
CA ARG A 398 -15.65 8.05 -45.51
C ARG A 398 -16.08 8.66 -44.18
N ILE A 399 -15.62 8.10 -43.05
CA ILE A 399 -15.93 8.63 -41.72
C ILE A 399 -15.22 9.97 -41.52
N TRP A 400 -13.96 10.09 -41.96
CA TRP A 400 -13.25 11.36 -41.94
C TRP A 400 -13.97 12.46 -42.74
N GLU A 401 -14.55 12.13 -43.90
CA GLU A 401 -15.38 13.08 -44.65
C GLU A 401 -16.67 13.44 -43.90
N TYR A 402 -17.35 12.46 -43.28
CA TYR A 402 -18.53 12.74 -42.46
C TYR A 402 -18.21 13.64 -41.25
N CYS A 403 -17.05 13.49 -40.63
CA CYS A 403 -16.58 14.36 -39.56
C CYS A 403 -16.41 15.83 -39.99
N LYS A 404 -16.16 16.09 -41.28
CA LYS A 404 -16.02 17.45 -41.84
C LYS A 404 -17.37 18.08 -42.17
N MET A 405 -18.45 17.31 -42.22
CA MET A 405 -19.79 17.80 -42.56
C MET A 405 -20.47 18.41 -41.33
N SER A 406 -20.83 19.69 -41.39
CA SER A 406 -21.44 20.43 -40.26
C SER A 406 -22.70 19.77 -39.72
N GLU A 407 -23.56 19.25 -40.59
CA GLU A 407 -24.83 18.60 -40.25
C GLU A 407 -24.66 17.24 -39.55
N LYS A 408 -23.51 16.57 -39.74
CA LYS A 408 -23.24 15.24 -39.17
C LYS A 408 -22.27 15.28 -37.98
N ARG A 409 -21.51 16.37 -37.85
CA ARG A 409 -20.45 16.54 -36.85
C ARG A 409 -20.89 16.23 -35.42
N GLN A 410 -22.07 16.72 -35.02
CA GLN A 410 -22.56 16.65 -33.63
C GLN A 410 -22.60 15.24 -33.06
N ILE A 411 -22.92 14.24 -33.89
CA ILE A 411 -22.98 12.83 -33.45
C ILE A 411 -21.69 12.07 -33.80
N ILE A 412 -21.07 12.35 -34.94
CA ILE A 412 -19.98 11.51 -35.44
C ILE A 412 -18.66 11.80 -34.77
N VAL A 413 -18.27 13.07 -34.58
CA VAL A 413 -16.90 13.37 -34.15
C VAL A 413 -16.63 12.79 -32.76
N ARG A 414 -17.54 13.03 -31.80
CA ARG A 414 -17.46 12.43 -30.47
C ARG A 414 -17.43 10.90 -30.55
N SER A 415 -18.38 10.31 -31.26
CA SER A 415 -18.49 8.86 -31.32
C SER A 415 -17.29 8.20 -32.00
N PHE A 416 -16.74 8.85 -33.02
CA PHE A 416 -15.58 8.38 -33.78
C PHE A 416 -14.30 8.44 -32.95
N LEU A 417 -14.04 9.54 -32.24
CA LEU A 417 -12.86 9.68 -31.39
C LEU A 417 -12.85 8.65 -30.25
N ASN A 418 -14.02 8.33 -29.69
CA ASN A 418 -14.15 7.29 -28.66
C ASN A 418 -14.02 5.88 -29.23
N ALA A 419 -14.55 5.64 -30.44
CA ALA A 419 -14.59 4.32 -31.07
C ALA A 419 -13.23 3.86 -31.64
N VAL A 420 -12.47 4.77 -32.27
CA VAL A 420 -11.25 4.38 -32.99
C VAL A 420 -10.11 4.03 -32.03
N SER A 421 -9.24 3.09 -32.41
CA SER A 421 -8.05 2.73 -31.62
C SER A 421 -7.18 3.97 -31.33
N PRO A 422 -6.64 4.13 -30.09
CA PRO A 422 -5.72 5.22 -29.76
C PRO A 422 -4.48 5.27 -30.67
N ILE A 423 -4.00 4.10 -31.12
CA ILE A 423 -2.83 3.97 -32.00
C ILE A 423 -3.14 4.61 -33.36
N TYR A 424 -4.23 4.19 -34.01
CA TYR A 424 -4.69 4.78 -35.27
C TYR A 424 -4.96 6.29 -35.13
N LEU A 425 -5.58 6.70 -34.02
CA LEU A 425 -5.83 8.12 -33.77
C LEU A 425 -4.54 8.93 -33.67
N ASN A 426 -3.48 8.37 -33.08
CA ASN A 426 -2.18 9.05 -33.00
C ASN A 426 -1.46 9.07 -34.34
N GLU A 427 -1.57 8.05 -35.18
CA GLU A 427 -1.05 8.06 -36.56
C GLU A 427 -1.73 9.15 -37.43
N HIS A 428 -3.01 9.45 -37.16
CA HIS A 428 -3.79 10.45 -37.89
C HIS A 428 -4.19 11.67 -37.04
N CYS A 429 -3.44 11.95 -35.97
CA CYS A 429 -3.81 12.95 -34.96
C CYS A 429 -3.91 14.38 -35.52
N LEU A 430 -3.12 14.72 -36.55
CA LEU A 430 -3.17 16.02 -37.20
C LEU A 430 -4.50 16.25 -37.95
N GLU A 431 -5.05 15.20 -38.58
CA GLU A 431 -6.36 15.28 -39.23
C GLU A 431 -7.48 15.41 -38.20
N ALA A 432 -7.43 14.63 -37.11
CA ALA A 432 -8.34 14.80 -35.98
C ALA A 432 -8.26 16.21 -35.38
N CYS A 433 -7.04 16.74 -35.22
CA CYS A 433 -6.82 18.09 -34.71
C CYS A 433 -7.47 19.15 -35.61
N LYS A 434 -7.29 19.06 -36.94
CA LYS A 434 -7.95 19.96 -37.89
C LYS A 434 -9.47 19.94 -37.71
N ILE A 435 -10.07 18.76 -37.55
CA ILE A 435 -11.53 18.60 -37.39
C ILE A 435 -12.01 19.21 -36.07
N VAL A 436 -11.46 18.81 -34.92
CA VAL A 436 -11.93 19.29 -33.61
C VAL A 436 -11.67 20.79 -33.40
N THR A 437 -10.69 21.35 -34.09
CA THR A 437 -10.40 22.79 -34.06
C THR A 437 -11.08 23.60 -35.17
N SER A 438 -11.72 22.93 -36.15
CA SER A 438 -12.50 23.58 -37.20
C SER A 438 -13.87 24.07 -36.70
N GLY A 439 -14.52 24.95 -37.49
CA GLY A 439 -15.85 25.49 -37.23
C GLY A 439 -15.87 26.77 -36.39
N ASP A 440 -17.03 27.43 -36.33
CA ASP A 440 -17.23 28.62 -35.49
C ASP A 440 -17.58 28.25 -34.04
N GLU A 441 -18.41 27.22 -33.85
CA GLU A 441 -18.76 26.70 -32.53
C GLU A 441 -17.61 25.87 -31.94
N ILE A 442 -17.28 26.12 -30.67
CA ILE A 442 -16.22 25.41 -29.94
C ILE A 442 -16.87 24.40 -29.02
N SER A 443 -16.65 23.11 -29.30
CA SER A 443 -17.11 22.04 -28.41
C SER A 443 -16.03 21.68 -27.39
N ALA A 444 -16.20 22.09 -26.14
CA ALA A 444 -15.31 21.70 -25.04
C ALA A 444 -15.21 20.16 -24.90
N GLN A 445 -16.33 19.46 -25.14
CA GLN A 445 -16.38 18.00 -25.09
C GLN A 445 -15.48 17.36 -26.16
N GLU A 446 -15.54 17.83 -27.41
CA GLU A 446 -14.67 17.33 -28.49
C GLU A 446 -13.18 17.51 -28.13
N LEU A 447 -12.81 18.69 -27.60
CA LEU A 447 -11.44 18.99 -27.20
C LEU A 447 -10.96 18.10 -26.04
N CYS A 448 -11.82 17.86 -25.05
CA CYS A 448 -11.54 16.97 -23.93
C CYS A 448 -11.38 15.52 -24.36
N ILE A 449 -12.30 15.00 -25.18
CA ILE A 449 -12.26 13.62 -25.66
C ILE A 449 -10.99 13.42 -26.50
N PHE A 450 -10.72 14.34 -27.43
CA PHE A 450 -9.53 14.26 -28.26
C PHE A 450 -8.25 14.18 -27.41
N GLY A 451 -8.07 15.09 -26.44
CA GLY A 451 -6.90 15.07 -25.57
C GLY A 451 -6.79 13.79 -24.73
N LYS A 452 -7.90 13.32 -24.14
CA LYS A 452 -7.93 12.06 -23.36
C LYS A 452 -7.55 10.86 -24.22
N ARG A 453 -8.05 10.78 -25.46
CA ARG A 453 -7.77 9.67 -26.38
C ARG A 453 -6.33 9.70 -26.87
N LEU A 454 -5.76 10.88 -27.13
CA LEU A 454 -4.33 10.99 -27.46
C LEU A 454 -3.44 10.48 -26.33
N LEU A 455 -3.76 10.81 -25.08
CA LEU A 455 -2.97 10.41 -23.90
C LEU A 455 -2.93 8.89 -23.64
N MET A 456 -3.80 8.11 -24.27
CA MET A 456 -3.83 6.65 -24.14
C MET A 456 -2.72 5.94 -24.94
N SER A 457 -2.05 6.63 -25.86
CA SER A 457 -0.87 6.12 -26.57
C SER A 457 0.14 7.23 -26.84
N GLU A 458 1.24 6.93 -27.52
CA GLU A 458 2.28 7.92 -27.77
C GLU A 458 1.93 8.80 -28.97
N THR A 459 2.02 10.11 -28.77
CA THR A 459 1.78 11.09 -29.84
C THR A 459 3.09 11.38 -30.60
N PRO A 460 3.09 11.35 -31.95
CA PRO A 460 4.26 11.66 -32.77
C PRO A 460 4.87 13.02 -32.44
N GLU A 461 6.20 13.11 -32.40
CA GLU A 461 6.92 14.30 -31.95
C GLU A 461 6.63 15.55 -32.79
N ASP A 462 6.57 15.37 -34.11
CA ASP A 462 6.24 16.39 -35.11
C ASP A 462 4.82 16.94 -34.97
N ALA A 463 3.89 16.14 -34.42
CA ALA A 463 2.50 16.53 -34.24
C ALA A 463 2.25 17.30 -32.93
N ARG A 464 3.01 17.02 -31.86
CA ARG A 464 2.78 17.55 -30.49
C ARG A 464 2.56 19.06 -30.47
N LYS A 465 3.51 19.83 -31.03
CA LYS A 465 3.48 21.31 -31.02
C LYS A 465 2.30 21.87 -31.80
N VAL A 466 1.97 21.28 -32.95
CA VAL A 466 0.86 21.71 -33.80
C VAL A 466 -0.47 21.48 -33.09
N ILE A 467 -0.64 20.31 -32.48
CA ILE A 467 -1.83 19.94 -31.72
C ILE A 467 -2.04 20.90 -30.56
N LEU A 468 -1.05 21.05 -29.67
CA LEU A 468 -1.18 21.90 -28.48
C LEU A 468 -1.51 23.34 -28.87
N LYS A 469 -0.82 23.89 -29.88
CA LYS A 469 -1.05 25.27 -30.35
C LYS A 469 -2.49 25.47 -30.86
N ASN A 470 -3.00 24.57 -31.69
CA ASN A 470 -4.32 24.71 -32.29
C ASN A 470 -5.44 24.47 -31.27
N VAL A 471 -5.32 23.43 -30.45
CA VAL A 471 -6.32 23.13 -29.43
C VAL A 471 -6.33 24.21 -28.34
N TRP A 472 -5.17 24.60 -27.82
CA TRP A 472 -5.12 25.59 -26.74
C TRP A 472 -5.71 26.94 -27.18
N ARG A 473 -5.48 27.38 -28.42
CA ARG A 473 -6.14 28.57 -28.99
C ARG A 473 -7.66 28.50 -28.96
N ARG A 474 -8.25 27.31 -29.07
CA ARG A 474 -9.71 27.09 -29.00
C ARG A 474 -10.17 27.01 -27.55
N VAL A 475 -9.44 26.29 -26.69
CA VAL A 475 -9.71 26.24 -25.24
C VAL A 475 -9.76 27.64 -24.63
N LEU A 476 -8.85 28.54 -25.02
CA LEU A 476 -8.82 29.91 -24.52
C LEU A 476 -10.10 30.71 -24.81
N LYS A 477 -10.83 30.36 -25.87
CA LYS A 477 -12.08 31.03 -26.31
C LYS A 477 -13.34 30.43 -25.69
N LEU A 478 -13.25 29.37 -24.87
CA LEU A 478 -14.40 28.81 -24.16
C LEU A 478 -15.02 29.85 -23.23
N ALA A 479 -16.35 29.96 -23.28
CA ALA A 479 -17.11 30.95 -22.53
C ALA A 479 -17.33 30.54 -21.07
N LEU A 480 -17.57 29.25 -20.82
CA LEU A 480 -17.78 28.71 -19.48
C LEU A 480 -16.44 28.36 -18.83
N ILE A 481 -16.22 28.88 -17.61
CA ILE A 481 -15.01 28.60 -16.85
C ILE A 481 -14.89 27.11 -16.48
N SER A 482 -16.00 26.43 -16.21
CA SER A 482 -16.01 24.98 -15.94
C SER A 482 -15.48 24.18 -17.12
N GLU A 483 -15.98 24.46 -18.32
CA GLU A 483 -15.51 23.82 -19.56
C GLU A 483 -14.03 24.11 -19.84
N PHE A 484 -13.60 25.35 -19.58
CA PHE A 484 -12.19 25.72 -19.68
C PHE A 484 -11.32 24.92 -18.70
N VAL A 485 -11.76 24.76 -17.44
CA VAL A 485 -11.03 23.97 -16.43
C VAL A 485 -10.99 22.49 -16.81
N ASP A 486 -12.10 21.92 -17.27
CA ASP A 486 -12.15 20.53 -17.74
C ASP A 486 -11.18 20.27 -18.89
N CYS A 487 -11.14 21.18 -19.87
CA CYS A 487 -10.16 21.12 -20.95
C CYS A 487 -8.73 21.28 -20.40
N THR A 488 -8.53 22.18 -19.45
CA THR A 488 -7.22 22.45 -18.86
C THR A 488 -6.66 21.22 -18.15
N ILE A 489 -7.49 20.47 -17.40
CA ILE A 489 -7.08 19.20 -16.76
C ILE A 489 -6.45 18.24 -17.79
N VAL A 490 -7.11 18.05 -18.93
CA VAL A 490 -6.65 17.13 -19.98
C VAL A 490 -5.39 17.67 -20.67
N TRP A 491 -5.39 18.93 -21.06
CA TRP A 491 -4.32 19.50 -21.88
C TRP A 491 -3.08 19.88 -21.06
N ILE A 492 -3.20 20.12 -19.74
CA ILE A 492 -2.05 20.19 -18.85
C ILE A 492 -1.36 18.84 -18.76
N GLU A 493 -2.09 17.73 -18.67
CA GLU A 493 -1.48 16.40 -18.68
C GLU A 493 -0.69 16.15 -19.98
N PHE A 494 -1.28 16.48 -21.13
CA PHE A 494 -0.59 16.43 -22.42
C PHE A 494 0.67 17.28 -22.43
N THR A 495 0.59 18.49 -21.88
CA THR A 495 1.72 19.42 -21.84
C THR A 495 2.81 18.93 -20.89
N ALA A 496 2.43 18.43 -19.72
CA ALA A 496 3.35 17.90 -18.71
C ALA A 496 4.08 16.65 -19.20
N ARG A 497 3.46 15.85 -20.08
CA ARG A 497 4.07 14.65 -20.65
C ARG A 497 5.08 14.93 -21.75
N TYR A 498 4.85 15.97 -22.56
CA TYR A 498 5.55 16.15 -23.84
C TYR A 498 6.37 17.44 -23.97
N PHE A 499 6.19 18.42 -23.09
CA PHE A 499 6.80 19.73 -23.20
C PHE A 499 7.62 20.10 -21.96
N SER A 500 8.31 21.23 -22.04
CA SER A 500 9.10 21.75 -20.93
C SER A 500 8.22 22.42 -19.88
N ILE A 501 8.82 22.74 -18.74
CA ILE A 501 8.18 23.50 -17.67
C ILE A 501 7.70 24.90 -18.12
N ASN A 502 8.28 25.46 -19.18
CA ASN A 502 7.92 26.79 -19.67
C ASN A 502 6.50 26.79 -20.27
N GLU A 503 6.16 25.79 -21.08
CA GLU A 503 4.80 25.64 -21.63
C GLU A 503 3.77 25.43 -20.51
N LEU A 504 4.12 24.65 -19.48
CA LEU A 504 3.30 24.50 -18.27
C LEU A 504 3.10 25.84 -17.56
N GLY A 505 4.16 26.63 -17.39
CA GLY A 505 4.09 27.95 -16.78
C GLY A 505 3.10 28.88 -17.50
N ILE A 506 3.11 28.89 -18.84
CA ILE A 506 2.15 29.70 -19.63
C ILE A 506 0.71 29.24 -19.39
N MET A 507 0.45 27.93 -19.38
CA MET A 507 -0.90 27.41 -19.13
C MET A 507 -1.38 27.72 -17.72
N LEU A 508 -0.51 27.57 -16.72
CA LEU A 508 -0.81 27.87 -15.33
C LEU A 508 -1.09 29.36 -15.11
N ASP A 509 -0.30 30.26 -15.69
CA ASP A 509 -0.54 31.71 -15.61
C ASP A 509 -1.96 32.06 -16.09
N ILE A 510 -2.37 31.51 -17.24
CA ILE A 510 -3.70 31.74 -17.80
C ILE A 510 -4.79 31.14 -16.93
N LEU A 511 -4.60 29.90 -16.45
CA LEU A 511 -5.54 29.22 -15.55
C LEU A 511 -5.77 30.05 -14.27
N ILE A 512 -4.69 30.45 -13.62
CA ILE A 512 -4.72 31.22 -12.37
C ILE A 512 -5.41 32.57 -12.61
N LYS A 513 -5.06 33.27 -13.69
CA LYS A 513 -5.71 34.53 -14.08
C LYS A 513 -7.21 34.31 -14.28
N LYS A 514 -7.65 33.34 -15.07
CA LYS A 514 -9.09 33.11 -15.33
C LYS A 514 -9.86 32.75 -14.06
N ILE A 515 -9.33 31.89 -13.20
CA ILE A 515 -9.96 31.52 -11.93
C ILE A 515 -10.04 32.74 -10.99
N SER A 516 -9.02 33.60 -11.00
CA SER A 516 -8.92 34.75 -10.08
C SER A 516 -9.61 36.02 -10.60
N THR A 517 -9.74 36.21 -11.91
CA THR A 517 -10.29 37.44 -12.54
C THR A 517 -11.77 37.39 -12.87
N GLU A 518 -12.48 36.27 -12.71
CA GLU A 518 -13.93 36.21 -12.93
C GLU A 518 -14.74 36.90 -11.80
N LYS A 519 -14.36 38.16 -11.52
CA LYS A 519 -15.12 39.22 -10.87
C LYS A 519 -16.22 39.70 -11.82
N VAL A 520 -17.44 39.76 -11.30
CA VAL A 520 -18.38 40.88 -11.56
C VAL A 520 -18.58 41.25 -13.04
N ARG A 521 -19.00 40.31 -13.89
CA ARG A 521 -19.71 40.67 -15.13
C ARG A 521 -21.20 40.34 -15.07
N SER A 522 -21.62 39.44 -14.19
CA SER A 522 -23.02 39.33 -13.79
C SER A 522 -23.30 40.28 -12.63
N SER A 523 -24.22 41.22 -12.84
CA SER A 523 -24.70 42.25 -11.91
C SER A 523 -23.84 43.51 -11.75
N PHE A 524 -24.12 44.45 -12.65
CA PHE A 524 -24.43 45.83 -12.27
C PHE A 524 -25.17 45.85 -10.92
N ASN A 525 -24.51 46.23 -9.84
CA ASN A 525 -25.06 46.99 -8.71
C ASN A 525 -23.91 47.27 -7.74
N PHE A 526 -23.48 48.53 -7.77
CA PHE A 526 -22.65 49.17 -6.76
C PHE A 526 -23.20 48.85 -5.35
N GLN A 527 -22.31 48.68 -4.38
CA GLN A 527 -22.59 48.62 -2.93
C GLN A 527 -22.72 47.24 -2.25
N PHE A 528 -22.17 46.16 -2.81
CA PHE A 528 -21.84 44.99 -1.98
C PHE A 528 -20.41 45.11 -1.43
N SER A 529 -20.31 45.25 -0.10
CA SER A 529 -19.07 45.34 0.68
C SER A 529 -18.03 44.28 0.26
N LEU A 530 -16.74 44.63 0.36
CA LEU A 530 -15.57 43.77 0.15
C LEU A 530 -15.71 42.38 0.80
N PHE A 531 -16.47 42.29 1.89
CA PHE A 531 -16.78 41.04 2.59
C PHE A 531 -17.49 40.00 1.70
N SER A 532 -18.53 40.40 0.94
CA SER A 532 -19.28 39.47 0.08
C SER A 532 -18.51 39.09 -1.18
N ILE A 533 -17.63 39.96 -1.69
CA ILE A 533 -16.69 39.62 -2.77
C ILE A 533 -15.72 38.54 -2.29
N GLY A 534 -15.23 38.65 -1.04
CA GLY A 534 -14.43 37.62 -0.41
C GLY A 534 -15.15 36.28 -0.32
N ILE A 535 -16.43 36.27 0.08
CA ILE A 535 -17.27 35.06 0.17
C ILE A 535 -17.52 34.44 -1.21
N LEU A 536 -17.88 35.24 -2.22
CA LEU A 536 -18.11 34.75 -3.59
C LEU A 536 -16.82 34.16 -4.20
N LEU A 537 -15.69 34.83 -4.02
CA LEU A 537 -14.40 34.28 -4.45
C LEU A 537 -14.08 32.99 -3.70
N ARG A 538 -14.37 32.90 -2.39
CA ARG A 538 -14.16 31.68 -1.60
C ARG A 538 -15.02 30.52 -2.11
N SER A 539 -16.31 30.75 -2.33
CA SER A 539 -17.25 29.78 -2.91
C SER A 539 -16.79 29.28 -4.28
N LYS A 540 -16.31 30.18 -5.16
CA LYS A 540 -15.79 29.81 -6.49
C LYS A 540 -14.47 29.02 -6.41
N HIS A 541 -13.54 29.41 -5.53
CA HIS A 541 -12.30 28.66 -5.34
C HIS A 541 -12.56 27.27 -4.76
N GLU A 542 -13.50 27.14 -3.82
CA GLU A 542 -13.95 25.85 -3.30
C GLU A 542 -14.57 24.99 -4.40
N ALA A 543 -15.32 25.58 -5.34
CA ALA A 543 -15.92 24.87 -6.46
C ALA A 543 -14.90 24.18 -7.41
N PHE A 544 -13.69 24.74 -7.56
CA PHE A 544 -12.63 24.17 -8.40
C PHE A 544 -11.51 23.50 -7.61
N SER A 545 -11.63 23.36 -6.29
CA SER A 545 -10.57 22.80 -5.45
C SER A 545 -10.15 21.40 -5.90
N ASP A 546 -11.10 20.52 -6.21
CA ASP A 546 -10.82 19.16 -6.66
C ASP A 546 -10.17 19.15 -8.06
N SER A 547 -10.63 20.02 -8.97
CA SER A 547 -10.01 20.21 -10.29
C SER A 547 -8.55 20.65 -10.18
N LEU A 548 -8.23 21.58 -9.26
CA LEU A 548 -6.87 22.03 -9.01
C LEU A 548 -6.00 20.93 -8.43
N ILE A 549 -6.55 20.08 -7.54
CA ILE A 549 -5.85 18.89 -7.03
C ILE A 549 -5.47 17.96 -8.20
N ILE A 550 -6.43 17.64 -9.07
CA ILE A 550 -6.18 16.78 -10.25
C ILE A 550 -5.11 17.40 -11.14
N ILE A 551 -5.11 18.72 -11.35
CA ILE A 551 -4.07 19.41 -12.12
C ILE A 551 -2.69 19.21 -11.50
N VAL A 552 -2.56 19.38 -10.17
CA VAL A 552 -1.29 19.14 -9.47
C VAL A 552 -0.86 17.68 -9.62
N GLU A 553 -1.77 16.72 -9.43
CA GLU A 553 -1.50 15.29 -9.62
C GLU A 553 -0.97 15.00 -11.03
N LYS A 554 -1.62 15.52 -12.08
CA LYS A 554 -1.20 15.31 -13.47
C LYS A 554 0.15 15.96 -13.77
N ILE A 555 0.45 17.13 -13.21
CA ILE A 555 1.75 17.78 -13.38
C ILE A 555 2.84 16.93 -12.74
N VAL A 556 2.71 16.60 -11.45
CA VAL A 556 3.80 15.89 -10.74
C VAL A 556 3.98 14.46 -11.23
N LEU A 557 2.93 13.82 -11.74
CA LEU A 557 2.98 12.46 -12.31
C LEU A 557 3.92 12.37 -13.51
N HIS A 558 3.87 13.36 -14.41
CA HIS A 558 4.65 13.33 -15.67
C HIS A 558 5.99 14.08 -15.57
N GLN A 559 6.17 14.90 -14.54
CA GLN A 559 7.39 15.69 -14.35
C GLN A 559 8.45 14.91 -13.57
N LYS A 560 9.44 14.38 -14.29
CA LYS A 560 10.56 13.61 -13.72
C LYS A 560 11.31 14.37 -12.62
N ASN A 561 11.57 15.66 -12.84
CA ASN A 561 12.23 16.50 -11.84
C ASN A 561 11.22 17.47 -11.21
N VAL A 562 10.61 17.05 -10.10
CA VAL A 562 9.66 17.87 -9.33
C VAL A 562 10.30 19.17 -8.79
N ALA A 563 11.61 19.18 -8.52
CA ALA A 563 12.29 20.37 -8.00
C ALA A 563 12.27 21.53 -9.02
N ASN A 564 12.35 21.22 -10.31
CA ASN A 564 12.28 22.23 -11.37
C ASN A 564 10.93 22.98 -11.39
N LEU A 565 9.85 22.38 -10.89
CA LEU A 565 8.55 23.05 -10.81
C LEU A 565 8.57 24.24 -9.86
N PHE A 566 9.38 24.19 -8.80
CA PHE A 566 9.49 25.29 -7.83
C PHE A 566 10.26 26.51 -8.37
N THR A 567 10.93 26.36 -9.52
CA THR A 567 11.51 27.49 -10.25
C THR A 567 10.45 28.31 -11.01
N LEU A 568 9.26 27.74 -11.23
CA LEU A 568 8.13 28.44 -11.83
C LEU A 568 7.34 29.21 -10.77
N GLU A 569 7.28 30.53 -10.90
CA GLU A 569 6.44 31.38 -10.06
C GLU A 569 4.95 31.00 -10.14
N GLN A 570 4.51 30.52 -11.31
CA GLN A 570 3.13 30.11 -11.54
C GLN A 570 2.79 28.83 -10.77
N PHE A 571 3.74 27.92 -10.57
CA PHE A 571 3.51 26.72 -9.76
C PHE A 571 3.35 27.09 -8.28
N SER A 572 4.18 28.02 -7.79
CA SER A 572 4.02 28.58 -6.44
C SER A 572 2.67 29.29 -6.28
N SER A 573 2.25 30.04 -7.31
CA SER A 573 0.96 30.73 -7.35
C SER A 573 -0.21 29.75 -7.38
N LEU A 574 -0.10 28.62 -8.09
CA LEU A 574 -1.08 27.54 -8.09
C LEU A 574 -1.26 26.95 -6.69
N ILE A 575 -0.16 26.64 -6.00
CA ILE A 575 -0.20 26.11 -4.62
C ILE A 575 -0.90 27.11 -3.69
N SER A 576 -0.66 28.42 -3.89
CA SER A 576 -1.29 29.48 -3.08
C SER A 576 -2.81 29.58 -3.24
N LEU A 577 -3.39 28.99 -4.30
CA LEU A 577 -4.85 28.97 -4.50
C LEU A 577 -5.56 28.06 -3.50
N PHE A 578 -4.88 27.05 -2.94
CA PHE A 578 -5.46 26.21 -1.90
C PHE A 578 -5.55 26.99 -0.59
N ARG A 579 -6.78 27.38 -0.22
CA ARG A 579 -7.05 28.19 0.99
C ARG A 579 -7.50 27.38 2.20
N SER A 580 -8.21 26.27 1.97
CA SER A 580 -8.64 25.38 3.05
C SER A 580 -7.48 24.55 3.55
N ASP A 581 -7.45 24.26 4.85
CA ASP A 581 -6.39 23.43 5.45
C ASP A 581 -6.40 22.02 4.85
N GLY A 582 -7.59 21.46 4.61
CA GLY A 582 -7.73 20.18 3.91
C GLY A 582 -7.21 20.19 2.47
N GLY A 583 -7.44 21.27 1.71
CA GLY A 583 -6.93 21.42 0.34
C GLY A 583 -5.40 21.55 0.30
N ARG A 584 -4.84 22.36 1.21
CA ARG A 584 -3.38 22.53 1.36
C ARG A 584 -2.70 21.22 1.77
N ALA A 585 -3.29 20.49 2.70
CA ALA A 585 -2.79 19.19 3.13
C ALA A 585 -2.76 18.20 1.96
N LYS A 586 -3.88 18.03 1.24
CA LYS A 586 -3.94 17.13 0.06
C LYS A 586 -2.91 17.50 -1.02
N CYS A 587 -2.85 18.79 -1.38
CA CYS A 587 -1.88 19.30 -2.34
C CYS A 587 -0.43 19.02 -1.89
N SER A 588 -0.12 19.30 -0.62
CA SER A 588 1.21 19.06 -0.04
C SER A 588 1.54 17.57 -0.02
N THR A 589 0.60 16.70 0.32
CA THR A 589 0.79 15.24 0.26
C THR A 589 1.17 14.78 -1.14
N ILE A 590 0.46 15.26 -2.18
CA ILE A 590 0.72 14.88 -3.57
C ILE A 590 2.12 15.32 -3.99
N ILE A 591 2.48 16.58 -3.71
CA ILE A 591 3.78 17.14 -4.11
C ILE A 591 4.92 16.49 -3.33
N LEU A 592 4.81 16.35 -2.01
CA LEU A 592 5.83 15.73 -1.17
C LEU A 592 6.01 14.25 -1.51
N THR A 593 4.92 13.53 -1.77
CA THR A 593 4.98 12.12 -2.20
C THR A 593 5.71 11.99 -3.54
N ALA A 594 5.35 12.81 -4.54
CA ALA A 594 6.05 12.80 -5.81
C ALA A 594 7.53 13.21 -5.66
N PHE A 595 7.83 14.20 -4.82
CA PHE A 595 9.20 14.63 -4.53
C PHE A 595 10.04 13.52 -3.89
N VAL A 596 9.48 12.81 -2.91
CA VAL A 596 10.15 11.67 -2.25
C VAL A 596 10.38 10.52 -3.22
N ASN A 597 9.44 10.24 -4.11
CA ASN A 597 9.51 9.14 -5.08
C ASN A 597 10.46 9.43 -6.25
N HIS A 598 10.56 10.68 -6.70
CA HIS A 598 11.36 11.04 -7.87
C HIS A 598 12.81 11.40 -7.54
N HIS A 599 13.14 11.69 -6.28
CA HIS A 599 14.48 12.15 -5.88
C HIS A 599 15.15 11.24 -4.85
N PRO A 600 16.46 11.00 -4.94
CA PRO A 600 17.22 10.23 -3.95
C PRO A 600 17.49 11.03 -2.66
N ILE A 601 17.90 10.33 -1.60
CA ILE A 601 18.41 10.96 -0.36
C ILE A 601 19.63 11.83 -0.70
N LYS A 602 19.75 13.02 -0.08
CA LYS A 602 20.78 14.04 -0.39
C LYS A 602 20.81 14.47 -1.87
N PHE A 603 19.63 14.65 -2.46
CA PHE A 603 19.47 15.08 -3.86
C PHE A 603 19.95 16.53 -4.12
N SER A 604 19.65 17.46 -3.21
CA SER A 604 19.87 18.90 -3.45
C SER A 604 20.50 19.59 -2.25
N ASP A 605 21.45 20.49 -2.49
CA ASP A 605 22.04 21.42 -1.52
C ASP A 605 21.40 22.82 -1.56
N ASN A 606 20.35 23.00 -2.37
CA ASN A 606 19.66 24.27 -2.50
C ASN A 606 18.69 24.51 -1.34
N PHE A 607 19.12 25.33 -0.37
CA PHE A 607 18.32 25.72 0.79
C PHE A 607 17.05 26.50 0.45
N GLN A 608 17.00 27.27 -0.65
CA GLN A 608 15.77 27.98 -1.05
C GLN A 608 14.66 26.98 -1.41
N LEU A 609 15.01 25.92 -2.15
CA LEU A 609 14.11 24.79 -2.37
C LEU A 609 13.77 24.08 -1.05
N GLY A 610 14.76 23.96 -0.15
CA GLY A 610 14.57 23.48 1.22
C GLY A 610 13.44 24.18 1.96
N TYR A 611 13.42 25.52 1.94
CA TYR A 611 12.38 26.32 2.58
C TYR A 611 11.01 26.19 1.89
N GLN A 612 10.98 26.04 0.57
CA GLN A 612 9.72 25.79 -0.16
C GLN A 612 9.13 24.42 0.24
N ILE A 613 9.96 23.37 0.32
CA ILE A 613 9.55 22.05 0.79
C ILE A 613 9.14 22.08 2.27
N LEU A 614 9.87 22.80 3.13
CA LEU A 614 9.49 23.00 4.52
C LEU A 614 8.11 23.68 4.64
N GLY A 615 7.80 24.63 3.76
CA GLY A 615 6.46 25.24 3.68
C GLY A 615 5.34 24.21 3.41
N LEU A 616 5.59 23.22 2.55
CA LEU A 616 4.65 22.12 2.30
C LEU A 616 4.58 21.16 3.48
N CYS A 617 5.72 20.83 4.10
CA CYS A 617 5.77 20.04 5.32
C CYS A 617 4.96 20.70 6.45
N LYS A 618 4.98 22.04 6.55
CA LYS A 618 4.16 22.79 7.51
C LYS A 618 2.67 22.59 7.28
N PHE A 619 2.20 22.62 6.04
CA PHE A 619 0.79 22.40 5.74
C PHE A 619 0.35 20.98 6.10
N LEU A 620 1.20 19.99 5.83
CA LEU A 620 0.91 18.60 6.21
C LEU A 620 0.95 18.41 7.73
N HIS A 621 1.94 19.00 8.40
CA HIS A 621 2.05 19.01 9.84
C HIS A 621 0.81 19.62 10.51
N ASN A 622 0.38 20.81 10.05
CA ASN A 622 -0.78 21.51 10.60
C ASN A 622 -2.12 20.85 10.28
N SER A 623 -2.14 19.83 9.41
CA SER A 623 -3.34 19.04 9.15
C SER A 623 -3.64 18.03 10.28
N LEU A 624 -2.63 17.72 11.12
CA LEU A 624 -2.78 16.85 12.27
C LEU A 624 -3.42 17.61 13.44
N ASN A 625 -4.39 16.98 14.09
CA ASN A 625 -5.07 17.51 15.26
C ASN A 625 -5.25 16.42 16.34
N ALA A 626 -5.89 16.77 17.45
CA ALA A 626 -6.10 15.84 18.58
C ALA A 626 -6.91 14.59 18.20
N THR A 627 -7.74 14.67 17.15
CA THR A 627 -8.59 13.56 16.66
C THR A 627 -7.95 12.75 15.52
N SER A 628 -6.79 13.19 14.99
CA SER A 628 -6.05 12.43 13.98
C SER A 628 -5.62 11.07 14.53
N SER A 629 -5.72 10.04 13.69
CA SER A 629 -5.35 8.69 14.09
C SER A 629 -3.83 8.55 14.24
N GLU A 630 -3.40 7.54 14.99
CA GLU A 630 -1.98 7.24 15.14
C GLU A 630 -1.32 6.87 13.80
N GLU A 631 -2.04 6.14 12.94
CA GLU A 631 -1.58 5.80 11.59
C GLU A 631 -1.40 7.04 10.70
N GLU A 632 -2.30 8.02 10.79
CA GLU A 632 -2.18 9.29 10.07
C GLU A 632 -0.97 10.10 10.54
N ARG A 633 -0.76 10.18 11.86
CA ARG A 633 0.40 10.87 12.45
C ARG A 633 1.72 10.25 12.01
N GLN A 634 1.81 8.92 12.02
CA GLN A 634 3.00 8.21 11.55
C GLN A 634 3.23 8.41 10.06
N THR A 635 2.18 8.33 9.24
CA THR A 635 2.29 8.52 7.78
C THR A 635 2.76 9.94 7.44
N VAL A 636 2.15 10.96 8.05
CA VAL A 636 2.54 12.36 7.86
C VAL A 636 3.97 12.59 8.31
N SER A 637 4.33 12.12 9.50
CA SER A 637 5.68 12.28 10.05
C SER A 637 6.71 11.62 9.15
N PHE A 638 6.43 10.41 8.65
CA PHE A 638 7.30 9.68 7.74
C PHE A 638 7.51 10.41 6.40
N ILE A 639 6.44 10.95 5.79
CA ILE A 639 6.54 11.73 4.54
C ILE A 639 7.41 12.97 4.76
N ILE A 640 7.20 13.70 5.87
CA ILE A 640 7.98 14.89 6.20
C ILE A 640 9.46 14.55 6.38
N GLN A 641 9.79 13.52 7.15
CA GLN A 641 11.17 13.06 7.35
C GLN A 641 11.82 12.68 6.01
N CYS A 642 11.14 11.86 5.20
CA CYS A 642 11.63 11.44 3.89
C CYS A 642 11.87 12.63 2.95
N ALA A 643 11.00 13.64 2.97
CA ALA A 643 11.15 14.84 2.15
C ALA A 643 12.35 15.68 2.59
N LEU A 644 12.55 15.86 3.90
CA LEU A 644 13.69 16.60 4.44
C LEU A 644 15.03 15.85 4.26
N ASP A 645 15.01 14.52 4.16
CA ASP A 645 16.19 13.71 3.81
C ASP A 645 16.68 13.89 2.37
N ARG A 646 15.90 14.54 1.50
CA ARG A 646 16.32 14.88 0.13
C ARG A 646 17.31 16.06 0.07
N PHE A 647 17.53 16.76 1.17
CA PHE A 647 18.49 17.87 1.21
C PHE A 647 19.85 17.44 1.77
N ASP A 648 20.91 17.73 1.01
CA ASP A 648 22.28 17.55 1.46
C ASP A 648 22.69 18.69 2.39
N LEU A 649 22.88 18.36 3.66
CA LEU A 649 23.27 19.31 4.70
C LEU A 649 24.80 19.41 4.85
N ASN A 650 25.57 18.67 4.05
CA ASN A 650 27.03 18.60 4.23
C ASN A 650 27.77 19.79 3.57
N SER A 651 27.18 20.40 2.54
CA SER A 651 27.86 21.39 1.69
C SER A 651 28.16 22.70 2.41
N ASP A 652 27.20 23.19 3.20
CA ASP A 652 27.31 24.42 4.00
C ASP A 652 26.73 24.16 5.40
N PRO A 653 27.58 23.77 6.37
CA PRO A 653 27.13 23.39 7.70
C PRO A 653 26.46 24.54 8.49
N GLU A 654 26.85 25.80 8.26
CA GLU A 654 26.23 26.96 8.95
C GLU A 654 24.81 27.17 8.45
N ARG A 655 24.60 27.16 7.12
CA ARG A 655 23.25 27.25 6.54
C ARG A 655 22.41 26.03 6.86
N ALA A 656 23.02 24.85 6.89
CA ALA A 656 22.35 23.62 7.31
C ALA A 656 21.81 23.70 8.73
N LEU A 657 22.60 24.23 9.68
CA LEU A 657 22.13 24.43 11.05
C LEU A 657 20.96 25.42 11.11
N ASN A 658 21.06 26.57 10.44
CA ASN A 658 19.96 27.55 10.38
C ASN A 658 18.68 26.94 9.80
N PHE A 659 18.81 26.15 8.73
CA PHE A 659 17.68 25.43 8.14
C PHE A 659 17.05 24.42 9.11
N LEU A 660 17.85 23.67 9.88
CA LEU A 660 17.33 22.75 10.89
C LEU A 660 16.65 23.47 12.07
N VAL A 661 17.16 24.64 12.46
CA VAL A 661 16.53 25.52 13.47
C VAL A 661 15.14 25.96 12.99
N ASP A 662 15.04 26.41 11.74
CA ASP A 662 13.75 26.82 11.15
C ASP A 662 12.80 25.62 10.97
N CYS A 663 13.33 24.44 10.64
CA CYS A 663 12.56 23.20 10.65
C CYS A 663 11.94 22.95 12.03
N ARG A 664 12.71 23.09 13.12
CA ARG A 664 12.22 22.89 14.49
C ARG A 664 11.19 23.93 14.92
N ALA A 665 11.37 25.18 14.49
CA ALA A 665 10.40 26.24 14.73
C ALA A 665 9.07 26.00 13.98
N THR A 666 9.15 25.38 12.80
CA THR A 666 8.00 25.13 11.93
C THR A 666 7.24 23.84 12.26
N LEU A 667 7.95 22.77 12.64
CA LEU A 667 7.44 21.42 12.86
C LEU A 667 7.43 21.08 14.36
N SER A 668 6.74 21.91 15.14
CA SER A 668 6.64 21.80 16.60
C SER A 668 5.46 20.94 17.06
N ASN A 669 5.51 20.40 18.29
CA ASN A 669 4.41 19.65 18.96
C ASN A 669 4.24 18.19 18.50
N ILE A 670 5.18 17.63 17.73
CA ILE A 670 5.22 16.21 17.37
C ILE A 670 6.58 15.65 17.77
N ASP A 671 6.60 14.79 18.78
CA ASP A 671 7.83 14.26 19.40
C ASP A 671 8.68 13.45 18.40
N GLU A 672 8.07 12.73 17.46
CA GLU A 672 8.76 11.98 16.41
C GLU A 672 9.57 12.91 15.49
N LEU A 673 8.97 14.03 15.07
CA LEU A 673 9.63 15.01 14.20
C LEU A 673 10.72 15.77 14.97
N ILE A 674 10.47 16.13 16.23
CA ILE A 674 11.46 16.79 17.08
C ILE A 674 12.66 15.86 17.30
N SER A 675 12.42 14.59 17.60
CA SER A 675 13.48 13.58 17.77
C SER A 675 14.29 13.38 16.48
N TYR A 676 13.62 13.35 15.32
CA TYR A 676 14.27 13.31 14.02
C TYR A 676 15.18 14.53 13.82
N LEU A 677 14.70 15.75 14.10
CA LEU A 677 15.48 16.97 13.91
C LEU A 677 16.70 17.02 14.83
N VAL A 678 16.58 16.60 16.09
CA VAL A 678 17.71 16.47 17.01
C VAL A 678 18.77 15.53 16.44
N ASN A 679 18.37 14.36 15.93
CA ASN A 679 19.30 13.44 15.29
C ASN A 679 19.98 14.05 14.06
N ARG A 680 19.26 14.83 13.25
CA ARG A 680 19.86 15.54 12.10
C ARG A 680 20.88 16.59 12.54
N VAL A 681 20.63 17.33 13.62
CA VAL A 681 21.60 18.29 14.20
C VAL A 681 22.82 17.55 14.74
N CYS A 682 22.65 16.44 15.46
CA CYS A 682 23.76 15.63 15.93
C CYS A 682 24.59 15.08 14.76
N ALA A 683 23.95 14.56 13.71
CA ALA A 683 24.63 14.07 12.51
C ALA A 683 25.44 15.17 11.81
N LEU A 684 24.89 16.38 11.70
CA LEU A 684 25.60 17.56 11.21
C LEU A 684 26.82 17.88 12.10
N GLY A 685 26.65 17.84 13.42
CA GLY A 685 27.74 18.01 14.37
C GLY A 685 28.87 16.99 14.18
N PHE A 686 28.55 15.70 14.07
CA PHE A 686 29.55 14.66 13.85
C PHE A 686 30.25 14.81 12.49
N LEU A 687 29.56 15.29 11.45
CA LEU A 687 30.19 15.63 10.18
C LEU A 687 31.22 16.75 10.34
N VAL A 688 30.90 17.79 11.12
CA VAL A 688 31.82 18.90 11.40
C VAL A 688 33.03 18.41 12.19
N VAL A 689 32.84 17.50 13.17
CA VAL A 689 33.96 16.84 13.88
C VAL A 689 34.89 16.09 12.90
N GLN A 690 34.34 15.39 11.91
CA GLN A 690 35.15 14.67 10.92
C GLN A 690 35.91 15.59 9.96
N ASN A 691 35.44 16.83 9.76
CA ASN A 691 35.97 17.77 8.78
C ASN A 691 36.46 19.08 9.42
N GLN A 692 36.90 19.07 10.68
CA GLN A 692 37.27 20.28 11.43
C GLN A 692 38.25 21.18 10.69
N GLU A 693 39.24 20.62 9.98
CA GLU A 693 40.24 21.38 9.22
C GLU A 693 39.64 22.16 8.02
N ARG A 694 38.48 21.73 7.51
CA ARG A 694 37.84 22.32 6.32
C ARG A 694 36.73 23.31 6.66
N VAL A 695 36.17 23.22 7.86
CA VAL A 695 35.04 24.05 8.30
C VAL A 695 35.56 25.26 9.06
N ARG A 696 35.36 26.46 8.51
CA ARG A 696 35.64 27.70 9.25
C ARG A 696 34.71 27.78 10.47
N ASN A 697 35.24 28.26 11.60
CA ASN A 697 34.49 28.39 12.85
C ASN A 697 33.86 27.06 13.34
N ALA A 698 34.52 25.92 13.07
CA ALA A 698 34.03 24.60 13.45
C ALA A 698 33.68 24.51 14.95
N ALA A 699 34.47 25.14 15.82
CA ALA A 699 34.24 25.13 17.26
C ALA A 699 32.96 25.89 17.66
N GLU A 700 32.72 27.07 17.11
CA GLU A 700 31.50 27.86 17.31
C GLU A 700 30.28 27.11 16.80
N LEU A 701 30.39 26.51 15.61
CA LEU A 701 29.32 25.74 15.00
C LEU A 701 28.98 24.48 15.82
N LEU A 702 29.99 23.74 16.30
CA LEU A 702 29.78 22.59 17.17
C LEU A 702 29.07 22.99 18.46
N ARG A 703 29.48 24.09 19.10
CA ARG A 703 28.80 24.62 20.29
C ARG A 703 27.34 24.99 19.99
N ALA A 704 27.07 25.57 18.82
CA ALA A 704 25.71 25.90 18.39
C ALA A 704 24.86 24.65 18.14
N CYS A 705 25.40 23.63 17.47
CA CYS A 705 24.74 22.33 17.28
C CYS A 705 24.40 21.68 18.62
N ILE A 706 25.35 21.63 19.55
CA ILE A 706 25.15 21.02 20.87
C ILE A 706 24.08 21.79 21.66
N ALA A 707 24.18 23.12 21.72
CA ALA A 707 23.20 23.95 22.43
C ALA A 707 21.79 23.82 21.84
N ASN A 708 21.68 23.84 20.51
CA ASN A 708 20.40 23.66 19.82
C ASN A 708 19.80 22.28 20.10
N ALA A 709 20.59 21.21 19.94
CA ALA A 709 20.13 19.86 20.20
C ALA A 709 19.72 19.67 21.67
N PHE A 710 20.52 20.18 22.61
CA PHE A 710 20.26 20.08 24.05
C PHE A 710 18.95 20.76 24.46
N ILE A 711 18.73 22.01 24.06
CA ILE A 711 17.49 22.74 24.35
C ILE A 711 16.29 22.09 23.66
N THR A 712 16.49 21.58 22.44
CA THR A 712 15.41 20.94 21.67
C THR A 712 14.99 19.61 22.28
N THR A 713 15.94 18.78 22.74
CA THR A 713 15.65 17.52 23.41
C THR A 713 14.86 17.71 24.70
N ALA A 714 15.12 18.79 25.45
CA ALA A 714 14.38 19.12 26.67
C ALA A 714 12.89 19.40 26.45
N SER A 715 12.46 19.65 25.21
CA SER A 715 11.05 19.87 24.86
C SER A 715 10.26 18.60 24.58
N LEU A 716 10.91 17.43 24.52
CA LEU A 716 10.25 16.14 24.28
C LEU A 716 9.53 15.65 25.53
N SER A 717 8.36 15.05 25.33
CA SER A 717 7.56 14.49 26.43
C SER A 717 8.04 13.08 26.81
N THR A 718 8.66 12.38 25.86
CA THR A 718 9.09 10.99 26.06
C THR A 718 10.37 10.86 26.88
N PRO A 719 10.41 9.97 27.89
CA PRO A 719 11.62 9.67 28.66
C PRO A 719 12.70 8.99 27.81
N MET A 720 12.34 8.42 26.65
CA MET A 720 13.29 7.84 25.69
C MET A 720 14.26 8.88 25.09
N CYS A 721 14.03 10.18 25.33
CA CYS A 721 14.94 11.25 24.95
C CYS A 721 16.32 11.15 25.63
N ILE A 722 16.50 10.31 26.67
CA ILE A 722 17.83 9.96 27.22
C ILE A 722 18.80 9.49 26.14
N ASN A 723 18.33 8.72 25.15
CA ASN A 723 19.18 8.27 24.05
C ASN A 723 19.67 9.45 23.19
N LEU A 724 18.84 10.50 23.04
CA LEU A 724 19.25 11.73 22.36
C LEU A 724 20.28 12.50 23.20
N TYR A 725 20.09 12.61 24.52
CA TYR A 725 21.08 13.20 25.40
C TYR A 725 22.43 12.48 25.33
N VAL A 726 22.43 11.14 25.22
CA VAL A 726 23.67 10.37 25.00
C VAL A 726 24.35 10.77 23.68
N HIS A 727 23.61 10.88 22.58
CA HIS A 727 24.19 11.34 21.30
C HIS A 727 24.74 12.76 21.38
N ILE A 728 24.04 13.68 22.05
CA ILE A 728 24.49 15.05 22.26
C ILE A 728 25.73 15.08 23.15
N GLY A 729 25.78 14.23 24.18
CA GLY A 729 26.93 14.07 25.06
C GLY A 729 28.17 13.56 24.34
N LEU A 730 28.01 12.56 23.46
CA LEU A 730 29.10 12.06 22.59
C LEU A 730 29.61 13.15 21.63
N LEU A 731 28.71 13.97 21.08
CA LEU A 731 29.09 15.12 20.26
C LEU A 731 29.84 16.17 21.09
N ALA A 732 29.38 16.46 22.32
CA ALA A 732 30.03 17.41 23.23
C ALA A 732 31.42 16.93 23.69
N LEU A 733 31.60 15.63 23.92
CA LEU A 733 32.91 15.02 24.16
C LEU A 733 33.81 15.19 22.93
N SER A 734 33.30 14.90 21.74
CA SER A 734 34.05 15.06 20.48
C SER A 734 34.41 16.50 20.16
N ALA A 735 33.66 17.47 20.70
CA ALA A 735 33.94 18.90 20.62
C ALA A 735 34.80 19.41 21.80
N ASN A 736 35.28 18.52 22.67
CA ASN A 736 36.06 18.81 23.87
C ASN A 736 35.40 19.86 24.80
N SER A 737 34.06 19.83 24.92
CA SER A 737 33.27 20.79 25.71
C SER A 737 32.78 20.17 27.02
N LEU A 738 33.72 19.92 27.94
CA LEU A 738 33.45 19.26 29.23
C LEU A 738 32.34 19.92 30.08
N PRO A 739 32.20 21.27 30.14
CA PRO A 739 31.09 21.88 30.87
C PRO A 739 29.71 21.50 30.32
N GLN A 740 29.59 21.34 29.00
CA GLN A 740 28.35 20.89 28.37
C GLN A 740 28.10 19.42 28.63
N VAL A 741 29.14 18.58 28.64
CA VAL A 741 29.04 17.17 29.02
C VAL A 741 28.52 17.03 30.46
N ASP A 742 29.06 17.79 31.42
CA ASP A 742 28.59 17.78 32.82
C ASP A 742 27.10 18.16 32.92
N ALA A 743 26.65 19.16 32.16
CA ALA A 743 25.24 19.54 32.09
C ALA A 743 24.36 18.42 31.51
N ILE A 744 24.75 17.82 30.38
CA ILE A 744 24.00 16.74 29.70
C ILE A 744 23.88 15.51 30.60
N VAL A 745 24.98 15.11 31.24
CA VAL A 745 25.02 13.97 32.16
C VAL A 745 24.10 14.20 33.35
N LYS A 746 24.13 15.40 33.96
CA LYS A 746 23.23 15.74 35.07
C LYS A 746 21.77 15.71 34.66
N THR A 747 21.41 16.31 33.52
CA THR A 747 20.04 16.29 33.01
C THR A 747 19.56 14.86 32.73
N ALA A 748 20.41 14.00 32.17
CA ALA A 748 20.05 12.60 31.96
C ALA A 748 19.85 11.82 33.27
N ILE A 749 20.68 12.08 34.28
CA ILE A 749 20.54 11.50 35.63
C ILE A 749 19.24 11.97 36.30
N GLU A 750 18.93 13.26 36.23
CA GLU A 750 17.68 13.83 36.76
C GLU A 750 16.45 13.23 36.07
N LEU A 751 16.52 13.03 34.75
CA LEU A 751 15.45 12.40 33.98
C LEU A 751 15.26 10.92 34.38
N LEU A 752 16.34 10.16 34.53
CA LEU A 752 16.29 8.78 35.05
C LEU A 752 15.67 8.73 36.46
N ALA A 753 15.95 9.74 37.30
CA ALA A 753 15.44 9.84 38.65
C ALA A 753 13.94 10.17 38.72
N SER A 754 13.40 10.87 37.72
CA SER A 754 11.98 11.24 37.64
C SER A 754 11.10 10.20 36.96
N CYS A 755 11.68 9.24 36.24
CA CYS A 755 10.95 8.19 35.53
C CYS A 755 10.34 7.17 36.52
N GLN A 756 9.02 6.98 36.49
CA GLN A 756 8.31 6.01 37.36
C GLN A 756 7.38 5.09 36.56
N ASP A 757 6.64 5.63 35.58
CA ASP A 757 5.59 4.91 34.84
C ASP A 757 6.08 4.40 33.46
N ILE A 758 7.20 3.68 33.43
CA ILE A 758 7.79 3.13 32.19
C ILE A 758 8.00 1.63 32.35
N ASN A 759 7.90 0.90 31.24
CA ASN A 759 8.29 -0.50 31.19
C ASN A 759 9.72 -0.68 31.76
N PRO A 760 9.93 -1.54 32.78
CA PRO A 760 11.24 -1.76 33.42
C PRO A 760 12.34 -2.20 32.44
N MET A 761 11.99 -2.93 31.39
CA MET A 761 12.91 -3.34 30.34
C MET A 761 13.39 -2.14 29.51
N THR A 762 12.48 -1.21 29.20
CA THR A 762 12.83 0.06 28.54
C THR A 762 13.67 0.95 29.46
N TYR A 763 13.31 1.04 30.75
CA TYR A 763 14.10 1.78 31.74
C TYR A 763 15.53 1.24 31.81
N ARG A 764 15.67 -0.08 31.96
CA ARG A 764 16.99 -0.75 31.95
C ARG A 764 17.75 -0.44 30.67
N SER A 765 17.12 -0.52 29.50
CA SER A 765 17.79 -0.24 28.23
C SER A 765 18.34 1.19 28.18
N MET A 766 17.59 2.18 28.66
CA MET A 766 18.05 3.58 28.73
C MET A 766 19.21 3.73 29.71
N ALA A 767 19.08 3.14 30.90
CA ALA A 767 20.11 3.20 31.93
C ALA A 767 21.41 2.49 31.47
N SER A 768 21.29 1.35 30.79
CA SER A 768 22.43 0.60 30.25
C SER A 768 23.13 1.36 29.12
N ASN A 769 22.37 1.98 28.20
CA ASN A 769 22.94 2.86 27.17
C ASN A 769 23.69 4.05 27.81
N PHE A 770 23.12 4.63 28.87
CA PHE A 770 23.75 5.72 29.62
C PHE A 770 25.03 5.27 30.33
N LEU A 771 25.06 4.07 30.91
CA LEU A 771 26.28 3.49 31.50
C LEU A 771 27.39 3.31 30.46
N GLY A 772 27.04 2.86 29.24
CA GLY A 772 27.99 2.80 28.13
C GLY A 772 28.57 4.18 27.81
N PHE A 773 27.72 5.20 27.71
CA PHE A 773 28.19 6.58 27.54
C PHE A 773 29.10 7.04 28.69
N LEU A 774 28.76 6.72 29.94
CA LEU A 774 29.51 7.14 31.12
C LEU A 774 30.94 6.59 31.16
N VAL A 775 31.25 5.47 30.49
CA VAL A 775 32.61 4.89 30.43
C VAL A 775 33.63 5.91 29.90
N VAL A 776 33.25 6.73 28.93
CA VAL A 776 34.13 7.73 28.28
C VAL A 776 33.98 9.14 28.84
N VAL A 777 33.07 9.35 29.80
CA VAL A 777 32.90 10.66 30.43
C VAL A 777 33.98 10.84 31.50
N PRO A 778 34.81 11.90 31.42
CA PRO A 778 35.83 12.16 32.42
C PRO A 778 35.21 12.66 33.74
N ASP A 779 35.74 12.17 34.85
CA ASP A 779 35.45 12.72 36.17
C ASP A 779 36.12 14.10 36.32
N SER A 780 35.46 15.00 37.06
CA SER A 780 36.06 16.28 37.41
C SER A 780 37.12 16.07 38.51
N PRO A 781 38.34 16.60 38.35
CA PRO A 781 39.39 16.48 39.36
C PRO A 781 39.06 17.20 40.68
N GLU A 782 38.09 18.12 40.67
CA GLU A 782 37.61 18.84 41.86
C GLU A 782 36.59 18.03 42.67
N LYS A 783 36.04 16.96 42.09
CA LYS A 783 35.01 16.12 42.71
C LYS A 783 35.61 14.76 43.11
N PRO A 784 35.01 14.06 44.09
CA PRO A 784 35.43 12.70 44.40
C PRO A 784 35.26 11.78 43.18
N PRO A 785 36.10 10.74 43.03
CA PRO A 785 35.95 9.72 42.00
C PRO A 785 34.52 9.17 41.89
N LEU A 786 34.10 8.85 40.67
CA LEU A 786 32.80 8.26 40.38
C LEU A 786 31.61 9.16 40.79
N TYR A 787 31.82 10.48 40.85
CA TYR A 787 30.77 11.43 41.24
C TYR A 787 29.50 11.28 40.39
N MET A 788 29.66 11.17 39.07
CA MET A 788 28.53 11.03 38.15
C MET A 788 27.85 9.66 38.29
N PHE A 789 28.62 8.61 38.51
CA PHE A 789 28.09 7.27 38.76
C PHE A 789 27.32 7.20 40.09
N ASN A 790 27.77 7.91 41.13
CA ASN A 790 27.00 8.06 42.36
C ASN A 790 25.67 8.78 42.11
N GLY A 791 25.66 9.82 41.27
CA GLY A 791 24.43 10.46 40.80
C GLY A 791 23.49 9.47 40.11
N PHE A 792 24.03 8.65 39.20
CA PHE A 792 23.28 7.60 38.50
C PHE A 792 22.68 6.57 39.46
N LEU A 793 23.46 6.04 40.42
CA LEU A 793 22.93 5.08 41.41
C LEU A 793 21.79 5.70 42.22
N ASN A 794 21.96 6.94 42.68
CA ASN A 794 20.91 7.66 43.41
C ASN A 794 19.64 7.89 42.59
N ALA A 795 19.76 8.03 41.26
CA ALA A 795 18.63 8.16 40.35
C ALA A 795 17.91 6.82 40.16
N VAL A 796 18.65 5.76 39.85
CA VAL A 796 18.11 4.42 39.57
C VAL A 796 17.35 3.86 40.77
N VAL A 797 17.79 4.12 42.00
CA VAL A 797 17.10 3.66 43.22
C VAL A 797 15.67 4.19 43.34
N ARG A 798 15.38 5.34 42.74
CA ARG A 798 14.05 5.97 42.81
C ARG A 798 13.03 5.28 41.92
N PHE A 799 13.47 4.46 40.96
CA PHE A 799 12.56 3.65 40.15
C PHE A 799 11.92 2.55 41.02
N PRO A 800 10.61 2.26 40.88
CA PRO A 800 9.88 1.33 41.76
C PRO A 800 10.18 -0.15 41.46
N TRP A 801 11.42 -0.58 41.73
CA TRP A 801 11.94 -1.92 41.43
C TRP A 801 11.26 -3.08 42.16
N HIS A 802 10.52 -2.84 43.23
CA HIS A 802 9.92 -3.89 44.07
C HIS A 802 9.05 -4.88 43.27
N ASN A 803 8.44 -4.41 42.17
CA ASN A 803 7.61 -5.24 41.30
C ASN A 803 8.41 -6.01 40.24
N TYR A 804 9.69 -5.67 40.04
CA TYR A 804 10.52 -6.10 38.90
C TYR A 804 11.94 -6.49 39.34
N PRO A 805 12.09 -7.50 40.23
CA PRO A 805 13.38 -7.87 40.81
C PRO A 805 14.38 -8.39 39.76
N LEU A 806 13.91 -9.06 38.70
CA LEU A 806 14.79 -9.59 37.65
C LEU A 806 15.42 -8.46 36.83
N GLU A 807 14.64 -7.49 36.40
CA GLU A 807 15.09 -6.33 35.63
C GLU A 807 15.99 -5.43 36.47
N HIS A 808 15.72 -5.32 37.78
CA HIS A 808 16.61 -4.67 38.73
C HIS A 808 17.95 -5.40 38.83
N ALA A 809 17.95 -6.72 39.04
CA ALA A 809 19.16 -7.53 39.10
C ALA A 809 19.99 -7.40 37.81
N ARG A 810 19.32 -7.41 36.66
CA ARG A 810 19.96 -7.19 35.36
C ARG A 810 20.62 -5.81 35.24
N LEU A 811 19.98 -4.75 35.73
CA LEU A 811 20.60 -3.42 35.77
C LEU A 811 21.80 -3.36 36.71
N LEU A 812 21.75 -4.07 37.86
CA LEU A 812 22.90 -4.20 38.75
C LEU A 812 24.06 -4.94 38.07
N ILE A 813 23.78 -5.97 37.26
CA ILE A 813 24.78 -6.60 36.39
C ILE A 813 25.38 -5.58 35.41
N ASP A 814 24.55 -4.75 34.78
CA ASP A 814 25.04 -3.70 33.88
C ASP A 814 25.96 -2.71 34.62
N CYS A 815 25.65 -2.37 35.88
CA CYS A 815 26.54 -1.59 36.75
C CYS A 815 27.88 -2.31 37.03
N ILE A 816 27.85 -3.63 37.25
CA ILE A 816 29.08 -4.43 37.42
C ILE A 816 29.91 -4.43 36.13
N TYR A 817 29.28 -4.51 34.95
CA TYR A 817 29.97 -4.36 33.68
C TYR A 817 30.63 -2.99 33.53
N TYR A 818 29.92 -1.91 33.87
CA TYR A 818 30.48 -0.56 33.89
C TYR A 818 31.70 -0.47 34.81
N LEU A 819 31.57 -0.87 36.09
CA LEU A 819 32.65 -0.83 37.07
C LEU A 819 33.84 -1.72 36.67
N SER A 820 33.55 -2.86 36.05
CA SER A 820 34.58 -3.74 35.50
C SER A 820 35.33 -3.09 34.34
N ALA A 821 34.66 -2.29 33.51
CA ALA A 821 35.27 -1.63 32.36
C ALA A 821 36.17 -0.47 32.82
N ILE A 822 35.67 0.38 33.72
CA ILE A 822 36.44 1.54 34.23
C ILE A 822 37.57 1.15 35.18
N GLY A 823 37.50 -0.03 35.80
CA GLY A 823 38.59 -0.59 36.62
C GLY A 823 39.69 -1.29 35.82
N GLN A 824 39.63 -1.30 34.48
CA GLN A 824 40.74 -1.80 33.66
C GLN A 824 41.84 -0.74 33.52
N VAL A 825 43.07 -1.20 33.24
CA VAL A 825 44.23 -0.32 33.01
C VAL A 825 44.04 0.55 31.75
N GLU A 826 43.35 0.01 30.76
CA GLU A 826 42.97 0.69 29.52
C GLU A 826 41.47 0.46 29.34
N LEU A 827 40.70 1.51 29.09
CA LEU A 827 39.26 1.40 28.81
C LEU A 827 38.99 0.59 27.54
N PRO A 828 37.81 -0.03 27.40
CA PRO A 828 37.47 -0.80 26.21
C PRO A 828 37.36 0.04 24.93
N TYR A 829 37.12 1.35 25.04
CA TYR A 829 37.06 2.30 23.92
C TYR A 829 37.28 3.73 24.41
N HIS A 830 37.73 4.59 23.49
CA HIS A 830 38.01 6.01 23.73
C HIS A 830 37.42 6.90 22.64
N ILE A 831 37.14 8.15 22.99
CA ILE A 831 36.89 9.22 22.02
C ILE A 831 38.21 9.95 21.78
N ARG A 832 38.51 10.26 20.51
CA ARG A 832 39.76 10.96 20.15
C ARG A 832 39.84 12.30 20.89
N GLU A 833 41.05 12.63 21.34
CA GLU A 833 41.39 13.89 22.04
C GLU A 833 40.73 14.11 23.41
N VAL A 834 39.86 13.19 23.86
CA VAL A 834 39.28 13.21 25.20
C VAL A 834 40.14 12.36 26.13
N GLN A 835 40.58 12.96 27.23
CA GLN A 835 41.23 12.22 28.32
C GLN A 835 40.17 11.52 29.16
N SER A 836 40.04 10.21 28.99
CA SER A 836 39.13 9.40 29.81
C SER A 836 39.75 9.07 31.19
N ASN A 837 38.95 8.46 32.07
CA ASN A 837 39.34 8.21 33.46
C ASN A 837 40.56 7.31 33.65
N ASP A 838 40.83 6.37 32.73
CA ASP A 838 42.06 5.57 32.74
C ASP A 838 43.32 6.45 32.56
N SER A 839 43.22 7.49 31.74
CA SER A 839 44.27 8.48 31.51
C SER A 839 44.37 9.49 32.65
N ILE A 840 43.24 9.94 33.21
CA ILE A 840 43.20 10.92 34.31
C ILE A 840 43.74 10.32 35.61
N TYR A 841 43.29 9.12 35.97
CA TYR A 841 43.68 8.48 37.23
C TYR A 841 44.91 7.58 37.09
N GLY A 842 45.24 7.06 35.91
CA GLY A 842 46.47 6.28 35.70
C GLY A 842 46.62 5.08 36.65
N ASN A 843 45.51 4.39 36.96
CA ASN A 843 45.45 3.30 37.93
C ASN A 843 45.76 3.70 39.40
N ASN A 844 45.44 4.95 39.79
CA ASN A 844 45.54 5.47 41.15
C ASN A 844 44.79 4.59 42.17
N GLU A 845 45.43 4.34 43.31
CA GLU A 845 44.88 3.54 44.41
C GLU A 845 43.53 4.07 44.91
N LYS A 846 43.38 5.38 45.12
CA LYS A 846 42.11 6.00 45.58
C LYS A 846 40.96 5.79 44.59
N TYR A 847 41.25 5.80 43.29
CA TYR A 847 40.26 5.55 42.25
C TYR A 847 39.81 4.09 42.28
N ASN A 848 40.76 3.17 42.40
CA ASN A 848 40.49 1.75 42.51
C ASN A 848 39.75 1.39 43.80
N GLU A 849 40.07 2.03 44.93
CA GLU A 849 39.35 1.89 46.20
C GLU A 849 37.89 2.32 46.04
N ALA A 850 37.63 3.47 45.39
CA ALA A 850 36.28 3.93 45.10
C ALA A 850 35.50 2.95 44.21
N ILE A 851 36.15 2.35 43.19
CA ILE A 851 35.53 1.30 42.37
C ILE A 851 35.17 0.09 43.23
N VAL A 852 36.11 -0.40 44.05
CA VAL A 852 35.89 -1.57 44.92
C VAL A 852 34.74 -1.32 45.89
N GLU A 853 34.68 -0.14 46.51
CA GLU A 853 33.57 0.27 47.39
C GLU A 853 32.22 0.18 46.67
N LYS A 854 32.10 0.74 45.45
CA LYS A 854 30.83 0.68 44.70
C LYS A 854 30.47 -0.72 44.24
N VAL A 855 31.46 -1.53 43.90
CA VAL A 855 31.26 -2.93 43.56
C VAL A 855 30.69 -3.70 44.74
N GLU A 856 31.25 -3.52 45.94
CA GLU A 856 30.75 -4.17 47.15
C GLU A 856 29.31 -3.75 47.43
N ILE A 857 28.98 -2.46 47.32
CA ILE A 857 27.60 -1.96 47.49
C ILE A 857 26.62 -2.63 46.51
N ILE A 858 26.96 -2.67 45.22
CA ILE A 858 26.09 -3.27 44.18
C ILE A 858 25.93 -4.77 44.39
N MET A 859 27.00 -5.47 44.76
CA MET A 859 26.96 -6.90 45.05
C MET A 859 26.14 -7.21 46.29
N GLY A 860 26.24 -6.40 47.35
CA GLY A 860 25.39 -6.52 48.52
C GLY A 860 23.91 -6.40 48.16
N ARG A 861 23.56 -5.44 47.31
CA ARG A 861 22.17 -5.29 46.83
C ARG A 861 21.73 -6.45 45.93
N TYR A 862 22.62 -6.99 45.12
CA TYR A 862 22.33 -8.16 44.30
C TYR A 862 22.11 -9.41 45.18
N GLU A 863 22.91 -9.57 46.22
CA GLU A 863 22.80 -10.64 47.22
C GLU A 863 21.45 -10.58 47.95
N GLU A 864 21.00 -9.38 48.35
CA GLU A 864 19.65 -9.16 48.90
C GLU A 864 18.56 -9.62 47.93
N LEU A 865 18.60 -9.15 46.67
CA LEU A 865 17.62 -9.55 45.65
C LEU A 865 17.63 -11.06 45.41
N TYR A 866 18.81 -11.68 45.35
CA TYR A 866 18.96 -13.12 45.21
C TYR A 866 18.31 -13.86 46.38
N ASN A 867 18.62 -13.46 47.62
CA ASN A 867 18.08 -14.11 48.81
C ASN A 867 16.55 -13.98 48.91
N GLU A 868 15.99 -12.84 48.52
CA GLU A 868 14.55 -12.59 48.53
C GLU A 868 13.78 -13.29 47.40
N ASN A 869 14.39 -13.43 46.21
CA ASN A 869 13.65 -13.74 44.98
C ASN A 869 14.04 -15.05 44.27
N ILE A 870 15.08 -15.77 44.69
CA ILE A 870 15.64 -16.89 43.92
C ILE A 870 14.64 -18.02 43.60
N LEU A 871 13.73 -18.33 44.52
CA LEU A 871 12.73 -19.38 44.29
C LEU A 871 11.74 -19.00 43.18
N LYS A 872 11.53 -17.69 42.96
CA LYS A 872 10.63 -17.15 41.94
C LYS A 872 11.36 -16.77 40.65
N TYR A 873 12.63 -16.37 40.74
CA TYR A 873 13.44 -15.91 39.62
C TYR A 873 14.82 -16.60 39.64
N PRO A 874 14.91 -17.89 39.27
CA PRO A 874 16.19 -18.62 39.18
C PRO A 874 17.18 -17.97 38.20
N LEU A 875 16.67 -17.20 37.22
CA LEU A 875 17.47 -16.42 36.27
C LEU A 875 18.47 -15.48 36.93
N ILE A 876 18.18 -14.97 38.14
CA ILE A 876 19.09 -14.09 38.89
C ILE A 876 20.42 -14.79 39.18
N SER A 877 20.43 -16.09 39.50
CA SER A 877 21.69 -16.81 39.73
C SER A 877 22.40 -17.18 38.42
N ILE A 878 21.64 -17.56 37.40
CA ILE A 878 22.17 -17.96 36.09
C ILE A 878 22.85 -16.80 35.39
N GLU A 879 22.22 -15.63 35.34
CA GLU A 879 22.78 -14.44 34.67
C GLU A 879 24.01 -13.88 35.42
N LEU A 880 24.05 -14.01 36.76
CA LEU A 880 25.26 -13.70 37.53
C LEU A 880 26.39 -14.67 37.23
N LEU A 881 26.12 -15.98 37.14
CA LEU A 881 27.11 -16.98 36.75
C LEU A 881 27.66 -16.71 35.34
N GLU A 882 26.81 -16.38 34.38
CA GLU A 882 27.24 -15.97 33.04
C GLU A 882 28.12 -14.72 33.09
N THR A 883 27.75 -13.73 33.88
CA THR A 883 28.54 -12.51 34.10
C THR A 883 29.92 -12.82 34.70
N ILE A 884 30.00 -13.74 35.67
CA ILE A 884 31.27 -14.21 36.24
C ILE A 884 32.17 -14.82 35.16
N LEU A 885 31.61 -15.57 34.21
CA LEU A 885 32.40 -16.18 33.12
C LEU A 885 32.93 -15.14 32.11
N VAL A 886 32.23 -14.02 31.94
CA VAL A 886 32.59 -12.99 30.96
C VAL A 886 33.61 -12.00 31.55
N ILE A 887 33.35 -11.45 32.74
CA ILE A 887 34.17 -10.38 33.36
C ILE A 887 34.70 -10.72 34.76
N GLY A 888 34.23 -11.80 35.39
CA GLY A 888 34.67 -12.21 36.72
C GLY A 888 35.99 -13.00 36.71
N ASN A 889 36.73 -12.93 37.82
CA ASN A 889 37.85 -13.81 38.07
C ASN A 889 37.34 -15.12 38.68
N VAL A 890 37.11 -16.11 37.82
CA VAL A 890 36.59 -17.45 38.18
C VAL A 890 37.35 -18.11 39.33
N GLU A 891 38.68 -17.92 39.42
CA GLU A 891 39.49 -18.52 40.49
C GLU A 891 39.21 -17.88 41.84
N LYS A 892 39.04 -16.56 41.87
CA LYS A 892 38.79 -15.81 43.12
C LYS A 892 37.32 -15.83 43.54
N LEU A 893 36.41 -16.16 42.62
CA LEU A 893 34.96 -16.22 42.85
C LEU A 893 34.44 -17.66 43.03
N SER A 894 35.32 -18.63 43.29
CA SER A 894 34.98 -20.04 43.44
C SER A 894 33.89 -20.30 44.48
N SER A 895 33.97 -19.65 45.65
CA SER A 895 32.96 -19.76 46.72
C SER A 895 31.58 -19.28 46.27
N LEU A 896 31.51 -18.12 45.62
CA LEU A 896 30.29 -17.57 45.06
C LEU A 896 29.71 -18.48 43.97
N ILE A 897 30.56 -19.00 43.07
CA ILE A 897 30.12 -19.96 42.04
C ILE A 897 29.50 -21.20 42.69
N LEU A 898 30.13 -21.77 43.72
CA LEU A 898 29.59 -22.93 44.43
C LEU A 898 28.24 -22.65 45.08
N GLU A 899 28.10 -21.48 45.70
CA GLU A 899 26.84 -21.05 46.30
C GLU A 899 25.74 -20.93 45.23
N LEU A 900 26.01 -20.28 44.11
CA LEU A 900 25.06 -20.13 42.99
C LEU A 900 24.71 -21.49 42.34
N PHE A 901 25.66 -22.44 42.34
CA PHE A 901 25.42 -23.84 41.94
C PHE A 901 24.80 -24.69 43.05
N SER A 902 24.64 -24.23 44.28
CA SER A 902 24.02 -25.04 45.33
C SER A 902 22.50 -25.14 45.21
N LYS A 903 21.86 -24.10 44.68
CA LYS A 903 20.38 -24.04 44.60
C LYS A 903 19.84 -24.79 43.37
N PRO A 904 18.67 -25.47 43.50
CA PRO A 904 18.02 -26.12 42.38
C PRO A 904 17.52 -25.10 41.37
N VAL A 905 17.54 -25.48 40.10
CA VAL A 905 17.12 -24.64 38.97
C VAL A 905 16.04 -25.38 38.20
N GLU A 906 15.06 -24.65 37.67
CA GLU A 906 13.99 -25.22 36.88
C GLU A 906 14.51 -25.93 35.62
N LYS A 907 13.71 -26.87 35.09
CA LYS A 907 14.11 -27.71 33.97
C LYS A 907 14.49 -26.92 32.72
N MET A 908 13.87 -25.76 32.47
CA MET A 908 14.18 -24.90 31.30
C MET A 908 15.59 -24.31 31.38
N GLU A 909 16.02 -23.83 32.54
CA GLU A 909 17.31 -23.14 32.72
C GLU A 909 18.48 -24.13 32.92
N LEU A 910 18.20 -25.44 33.05
CA LEU A 910 19.22 -26.48 33.18
C LEU A 910 20.19 -26.51 31.98
N VAL A 911 19.71 -26.17 30.78
CA VAL A 911 20.53 -26.11 29.57
C VAL A 911 21.59 -25.01 29.69
N ARG A 912 21.20 -23.79 30.10
CA ARG A 912 22.12 -22.67 30.32
C ARG A 912 23.12 -23.01 31.42
N ARG A 913 22.64 -23.59 32.52
CA ARG A 913 23.50 -24.04 33.62
C ARG A 913 24.54 -25.08 33.19
N ASN A 914 24.16 -26.03 32.33
CA ASN A 914 25.09 -27.00 31.76
C ASN A 914 26.11 -26.35 30.82
N ALA A 915 25.70 -25.36 30.01
CA ALA A 915 26.62 -24.60 29.17
C ALA A 915 27.65 -23.81 30.01
N ILE A 916 27.21 -23.19 31.11
CA ILE A 916 28.08 -22.53 32.09
C ILE A 916 29.10 -23.53 32.65
N PHE A 917 28.64 -24.71 33.08
CA PHE A 917 29.51 -25.77 33.60
C PHE A 917 30.55 -26.24 32.56
N GLU A 918 30.14 -26.47 31.31
CA GLU A 918 31.07 -26.85 30.24
C GLU A 918 32.06 -25.73 29.90
N ARG A 919 31.66 -24.46 30.03
CA ARG A 919 32.59 -23.33 29.87
C ARG A 919 33.62 -23.28 31.01
N ILE A 920 33.24 -23.53 32.26
CA ILE A 920 34.17 -23.66 33.40
C ILE A 920 35.13 -24.83 33.16
N LYS A 921 34.64 -25.94 32.63
CA LYS A 921 35.45 -27.11 32.25
C LYS A 921 36.44 -26.85 31.13
N LEU A 922 36.10 -25.99 30.18
CA LEU A 922 37.05 -25.54 29.16
C LEU A 922 38.15 -24.66 29.78
N LEU A 923 37.79 -23.77 30.72
CA LEU A 923 38.74 -22.91 31.42
C LEU A 923 39.70 -23.70 32.32
N SER A 924 39.25 -24.79 32.96
CA SER A 924 40.13 -25.60 33.81
C SER A 924 41.25 -26.30 33.07
N LYS A 925 41.08 -26.58 31.77
CA LYS A 925 42.17 -27.11 30.93
C LYS A 925 43.38 -26.17 30.88
N ARG A 926 43.13 -24.85 31.02
CA ARG A 926 44.18 -23.82 31.01
C ARG A 926 44.64 -23.41 32.41
N LYS A 927 43.82 -23.67 33.45
CA LYS A 927 44.01 -23.14 34.81
C LYS A 927 43.77 -24.21 35.89
N PRO A 928 44.82 -24.68 36.60
CA PRO A 928 44.71 -25.73 37.61
C PRO A 928 43.75 -25.39 38.76
N ALA A 929 43.73 -24.14 39.21
CA ALA A 929 42.86 -23.69 40.30
C ALA A 929 41.37 -23.88 39.97
N VAL A 930 40.99 -23.77 38.69
CA VAL A 930 39.61 -23.99 38.22
C VAL A 930 39.27 -25.50 38.17
N ALA A 931 40.27 -26.38 38.05
CA ALA A 931 40.03 -27.83 38.07
C ALA A 931 39.52 -28.32 39.43
N GLN A 932 39.95 -27.70 40.53
CA GLN A 932 39.43 -27.99 41.87
C GLN A 932 37.95 -27.56 42.01
N LEU A 933 37.61 -26.37 41.50
CA LEU A 933 36.23 -25.86 41.48
C LEU A 933 35.27 -26.83 40.75
N ILE A 934 35.68 -27.49 39.68
CA ILE A 934 34.84 -28.47 38.97
C ILE A 934 34.49 -29.65 39.86
N LYS A 935 35.45 -30.18 40.63
CA LYS A 935 35.20 -31.30 41.56
C LYS A 935 34.20 -30.90 42.63
N GLU A 936 34.30 -29.67 43.12
CA GLU A 936 33.40 -29.12 44.13
C GLU A 936 31.99 -28.89 43.55
N ILE A 937 31.86 -28.33 42.34
CA ILE A 937 30.57 -28.18 41.66
C ILE A 937 29.90 -29.55 41.44
N LEU A 938 30.65 -30.55 40.96
CA LEU A 938 30.11 -31.91 40.78
C LEU A 938 29.65 -32.53 42.11
N THR A 939 30.34 -32.23 43.21
CA THR A 939 29.94 -32.68 44.55
C THR A 939 28.62 -32.04 44.97
N VAL A 940 28.50 -30.73 44.80
CA VAL A 940 27.27 -29.96 45.08
C VAL A 940 26.09 -30.46 44.24
N LEU A 941 26.28 -30.68 42.93
CA LEU A 941 25.26 -31.22 42.03
C LEU A 941 24.84 -32.65 42.40
N ASN A 942 25.79 -33.52 42.79
CA ASN A 942 25.50 -34.89 43.22
C ASN A 942 24.74 -34.94 44.55
N VAL A 943 25.04 -34.05 45.50
CA VAL A 943 24.31 -33.94 46.77
C VAL A 943 22.85 -33.54 46.50
N GLY A 944 22.63 -32.55 45.63
CA GLY A 944 21.28 -32.14 45.22
C GLY A 944 20.49 -33.27 44.54
N PHE A 945 21.14 -34.08 43.71
CA PHE A 945 20.51 -35.24 43.07
C PHE A 945 20.10 -36.32 44.09
N ARG A 946 20.91 -36.55 45.14
CA ARG A 946 20.58 -37.48 46.23
C ARG A 946 19.41 -36.99 47.09
N GLU A 947 19.33 -35.68 47.39
CA GLU A 947 18.20 -35.12 48.14
C GLU A 947 16.90 -35.17 47.35
N TYR A 948 16.93 -34.88 46.05
CA TYR A 948 15.77 -34.99 45.17
C TYR A 948 15.22 -36.43 45.15
N PHE A 949 16.10 -37.44 45.00
CA PHE A 949 15.70 -38.85 45.08
C PHE A 949 15.18 -39.23 46.47
N ARG A 950 15.76 -38.71 47.55
CA ARG A 950 15.30 -38.97 48.92
C ARG A 950 13.91 -38.39 49.15
N ASN A 951 13.60 -37.22 48.60
CA ASN A 951 12.27 -36.62 48.65
C ASN A 951 11.26 -37.40 47.81
N ILE A 952 11.60 -37.80 46.58
CA ILE A 952 10.77 -38.70 45.77
C ILE A 952 10.50 -40.02 46.52
N TYR A 953 11.53 -40.60 47.14
CA TYR A 953 11.38 -41.84 47.89
C TYR A 953 10.43 -41.67 49.09
N LYS A 954 10.53 -40.56 49.84
CA LYS A 954 9.57 -40.22 50.89
C LYS A 954 8.15 -40.06 50.35
N THR A 955 7.96 -39.37 49.22
CA THR A 955 6.64 -39.21 48.60
C THR A 955 6.08 -40.55 48.13
N ILE A 956 6.90 -41.41 47.51
CA ILE A 956 6.50 -42.76 47.10
C ILE A 956 6.13 -43.61 48.32
N VAL A 957 6.91 -43.56 49.41
CA VAL A 957 6.59 -44.28 50.65
C VAL A 957 5.29 -43.77 51.27
N CYS A 958 5.04 -42.45 51.25
CA CYS A 958 3.75 -41.88 51.65
C CYS A 958 2.59 -42.36 50.76
N ILE A 959 2.77 -42.42 49.45
CA ILE A 959 1.76 -42.94 48.52
C ILE A 959 1.50 -44.43 48.76
N ASP A 960 2.55 -45.21 49.00
CA ASP A 960 2.43 -46.65 49.26
C ASP A 960 1.71 -46.93 50.58
N SER A 961 1.99 -46.13 51.62
CA SER A 961 1.28 -46.22 52.90
C SER A 961 -0.17 -45.74 52.81
N VAL A 962 -0.47 -44.70 52.02
CA VAL A 962 -1.85 -44.29 51.72
C VAL A 962 -2.59 -45.36 50.91
N LEU A 963 -1.95 -45.96 49.91
CA LEU A 963 -2.52 -47.06 49.13
C LEU A 963 -2.80 -48.28 50.01
N LYS A 964 -1.87 -48.64 50.92
CA LYS A 964 -2.09 -49.70 51.90
C LYS A 964 -3.29 -49.41 52.80
N LEU A 965 -3.39 -48.17 53.30
CA LEU A 965 -4.51 -47.74 54.14
C LEU A 965 -5.83 -47.80 53.37
N ILE A 966 -5.84 -47.38 52.10
CA ILE A 966 -7.03 -47.47 51.23
C ILE A 966 -7.43 -48.94 51.02
N VAL A 967 -6.47 -49.83 50.75
CA VAL A 967 -6.74 -51.26 50.57
C VAL A 967 -7.27 -51.90 51.87
N GLU A 968 -6.68 -51.58 53.03
CA GLU A 968 -7.15 -52.06 54.32
C GLU A 968 -8.57 -51.54 54.64
N CYS A 969 -8.84 -50.26 54.39
CA CYS A 969 -10.18 -49.68 54.56
C CYS A 969 -11.21 -50.31 53.60
N CYS A 970 -10.83 -50.59 52.35
CA CYS A 970 -11.71 -51.26 51.38
C CYS A 970 -11.98 -52.72 51.73
N PHE A 971 -11.05 -53.41 52.41
CA PHE A 971 -11.26 -54.81 52.80
C PHE A 971 -12.15 -54.96 54.03
N TYR A 972 -12.14 -53.98 54.94
CA TYR A 972 -12.90 -54.07 56.21
C TYR A 972 -14.32 -53.52 56.17
N GLN A 973 -14.74 -52.82 55.12
CA GLN A 973 -16.11 -52.31 55.02
C GLN A 973 -16.83 -52.82 53.77
N GLN A 974 -17.65 -53.85 53.98
CA GLN A 974 -18.81 -54.20 53.13
C GLN A 974 -19.88 -53.08 53.20
N CYS A 975 -19.51 -51.83 52.88
CA CYS A 975 -20.42 -50.68 52.96
C CYS A 975 -20.60 -50.05 51.57
N GLU A 976 -21.82 -50.21 51.03
CA GLU A 976 -22.30 -49.88 49.68
C GLU A 976 -22.22 -48.40 49.23
N TYR A 977 -21.41 -47.53 49.85
CA TYR A 977 -21.57 -46.07 49.67
C TYR A 977 -20.46 -45.28 48.96
N HIS A 978 -19.48 -45.90 48.29
CA HIS A 978 -18.29 -45.16 47.79
C HIS A 978 -17.99 -45.20 46.28
N GLY A 979 -19.01 -45.33 45.43
CA GLY A 979 -18.88 -45.06 43.98
C GLY A 979 -18.28 -43.68 43.63
N TYR A 980 -18.27 -42.73 44.57
CA TYR A 980 -17.71 -41.39 44.38
C TYR A 980 -16.19 -41.26 44.56
N MET A 981 -15.52 -42.12 45.35
CA MET A 981 -14.07 -41.98 45.58
C MET A 981 -13.23 -42.58 44.45
N LEU A 982 -13.70 -43.65 43.80
CA LEU A 982 -12.98 -44.30 42.70
C LEU A 982 -12.92 -43.46 41.42
N ILE A 983 -13.89 -42.56 41.20
CA ILE A 983 -13.90 -41.71 40.00
C ILE A 983 -12.80 -40.64 40.06
N ARG A 984 -12.43 -40.12 41.24
CA ARG A 984 -11.31 -39.16 41.31
C ARG A 984 -9.94 -39.81 41.04
N LEU A 985 -9.74 -41.08 41.40
CA LEU A 985 -8.46 -41.77 41.14
C LEU A 985 -8.24 -42.16 39.68
N LYS A 986 -9.29 -42.29 38.85
CA LYS A 986 -9.12 -42.51 37.40
C LYS A 986 -8.41 -41.36 36.69
N SER A 987 -8.46 -40.14 37.24
CA SER A 987 -7.69 -38.99 36.71
C SER A 987 -6.17 -39.09 36.96
N SER A 988 -5.71 -40.02 37.80
CA SER A 988 -4.29 -40.24 38.11
C SER A 988 -3.66 -41.47 37.43
N THR A 989 -4.28 -42.00 36.37
CA THR A 989 -3.73 -43.12 35.59
C THR A 989 -2.37 -42.81 34.94
N SER A 990 -2.04 -41.52 34.72
CA SER A 990 -0.71 -41.11 34.26
C SER A 990 0.41 -41.40 35.26
N TRP A 991 0.13 -41.40 36.58
CA TRP A 991 1.15 -41.60 37.61
C TRP A 991 1.53 -43.07 37.81
N ILE A 992 0.56 -43.99 37.71
CA ILE A 992 0.84 -45.42 37.84
C ILE A 992 1.62 -45.95 36.61
N GLN A 993 1.26 -45.49 35.40
CA GLN A 993 2.05 -45.80 34.21
C GLN A 993 3.48 -45.24 34.30
N PHE A 994 3.65 -44.03 34.85
CA PHE A 994 4.97 -43.44 35.05
C PHE A 994 5.84 -44.23 36.05
N LEU A 995 5.25 -44.73 37.14
CA LEU A 995 5.97 -45.54 38.12
C LEU A 995 6.32 -46.94 37.58
N TYR A 996 5.40 -47.58 36.85
CA TYR A 996 5.65 -48.92 36.29
C TYR A 996 6.74 -48.88 35.20
N PHE A 997 6.75 -47.85 34.36
CA PHE A 997 7.78 -47.70 33.32
C PHE A 997 9.16 -47.38 33.90
N ASN A 998 9.24 -46.57 34.97
CA ASN A 998 10.53 -46.21 35.55
C ASN A 998 11.13 -47.30 36.44
N LYS A 999 10.31 -48.18 37.05
CA LYS A 999 10.86 -49.30 37.85
C LYS A 999 11.64 -50.29 36.97
N LYS A 1000 11.21 -50.52 35.73
CA LYS A 1000 11.93 -51.41 34.80
C LYS A 1000 13.23 -50.79 34.26
N LYS A 1001 13.29 -49.47 34.08
CA LYS A 1001 14.51 -48.81 33.58
C LYS A 1001 15.57 -48.60 34.66
N LEU A 1002 15.16 -48.41 35.93
CA LEU A 1002 16.13 -48.18 37.00
C LEU A 1002 16.80 -49.45 37.55
N ILE A 1003 16.27 -50.65 37.27
CA ILE A 1003 16.88 -51.92 37.72
C ILE A 1003 17.86 -52.47 36.67
N ILE A 1004 17.79 -52.03 35.41
CA ILE A 1004 18.61 -52.58 34.33
C ILE A 1004 19.94 -51.81 34.13
N ASP A 1005 20.04 -50.54 34.52
CA ASP A 1005 21.28 -49.75 34.39
C ASP A 1005 22.04 -49.56 35.73
N ARG A 1006 22.05 -50.60 36.57
CA ARG A 1006 23.03 -50.76 37.64
C ARG A 1006 24.06 -51.80 37.20
#